data_AF-A0AAV9NKV2-F1
#
_entry.id   AF-A0AAV9NKV2-F1
#
_cell.length_a   1.000
_cell.length_b   1.000
_cell.length_c   1.000
_cell.angle_alpha   90.00
_cell.angle_beta   90.00
_cell.angle_gamma   90.00
#
_symmetry.space_group_name_H-M   'P 1'
#
loop_
_entity.id
_entity.type
_entity.pdbx_description
1 polymer ?
#
loop_
_entity_poly.entity_id
_entity_poly.type
_entity_poly.pdbx_seq_one_letter_code
_entity_poly.pdbx_strand_id
1 'polypeptide(L)'
;MSVQKFDQWASKHVDFCHLQSLKDAVIGVDASYYLDLRLNGNNEEPLKHALGGIPFCFKKTVEDDIGLLRQHGITLIFVFNGLDYVNKSRPDSLSTESRRVQDEAWHHYLSGDSKRTVTDFGKAKYPIDIMTRPLQKILIENKVQFLVAPYSATAQLSYLLKLPEQYIDAVMGNTEAFLFGIDRVVTDINLNKATLSLLTRQACEDLLKVNGDALRDAQLILGTSYTPTFPPLEGLGPGKSTSIVDAIALLNTANKNVIQLCNFHREHPQVQTLKYADRYKKAIMTIRHHVVIEKNGAVAPLNFNTAPGDVHEFIGQRLPEELFFYMSKGLLGAQVPNWLTSGEIVLSLPGGVLDSEPYRRLVIELLNPLRTEALKISAESLNYYYQSRVVKVDPWVPQDTSNLTIEIKNSPAIKTRLAPWKVRGTDIQTVLSKPSHTSFFLPCLQSLKDASFAQKTITKERVKHPALTTPDEIVVDATFRFLHVRGYVDDNHKLTTWGKALEAALAVTDEETTVVGVEMLRLGLFTGNFATGTPVARSDKDYPRKVYTNLISKTACLGRIRHKPMGFVGPLDRQLLTFAWKITAVRRSVRDLLETVTTSMFLNGDVERERDDWTLLVSKLPFAGDNGSGLGIAVKTYLDAVNEEGEITDALKTSIKQQEGKYNWFGQLKGGGHLTKSLEQAWKLWDAVCQIVTLITE
;
A
#
# COMPACT_ATOMS: atom_id res chain seq x y z
N MET A 1 -20.84 16.25 -7.28
CA MET A 1 -22.04 16.56 -6.46
C MET A 1 -22.29 15.35 -5.60
N SER A 2 -22.27 15.50 -4.27
CA SER A 2 -22.01 14.36 -3.39
C SER A 2 -23.28 13.77 -2.80
N VAL A 3 -23.46 12.47 -3.05
CA VAL A 3 -24.24 11.62 -2.15
C VAL A 3 -23.53 11.61 -0.81
N GLN A 4 -24.23 12.03 0.25
CA GLN A 4 -23.76 11.90 1.62
C GLN A 4 -23.83 10.42 1.99
N LYS A 5 -22.66 9.74 2.03
CA LYS A 5 -22.57 8.35 2.50
C LYS A 5 -23.15 8.22 3.92
N PHE A 6 -23.65 7.04 4.27
CA PHE A 6 -24.30 6.81 5.56
C PHE A 6 -23.40 7.17 6.76
N ASP A 7 -22.11 6.86 6.70
CA ASP A 7 -21.10 7.25 7.71
C ASP A 7 -21.12 8.76 8.03
N GLN A 8 -21.29 9.61 7.02
CA GLN A 8 -21.29 11.07 7.20
C GLN A 8 -22.57 11.59 7.85
N TRP A 9 -23.68 10.86 7.71
CA TRP A 9 -24.91 11.16 8.45
C TRP A 9 -24.78 10.65 9.89
N ALA A 10 -24.32 9.41 10.06
CA ALA A 10 -24.24 8.75 11.35
C ALA A 10 -23.20 9.38 12.30
N SER A 11 -22.14 9.99 11.77
CA SER A 11 -21.12 10.68 12.57
C SER A 11 -21.67 11.85 13.41
N LYS A 12 -22.88 12.33 13.12
CA LYS A 12 -23.58 13.38 13.89
C LYS A 12 -24.34 12.84 15.10
N HIS A 13 -24.44 11.53 15.24
CA HIS A 13 -25.28 10.82 16.22
C HIS A 13 -24.46 9.83 17.04
N VAL A 14 -23.23 10.22 17.37
CA VAL A 14 -22.25 9.39 18.08
C VAL A 14 -22.36 9.59 19.58
N ASP A 15 -22.35 8.48 20.32
CA ASP A 15 -22.25 8.45 21.79
C ASP A 15 -20.78 8.34 22.23
N PHE A 16 -20.48 8.74 23.46
CA PHE A 16 -19.13 8.65 24.01
C PHE A 16 -19.05 7.62 25.14
N CYS A 17 -18.09 6.71 25.03
CA CYS A 17 -17.80 5.70 26.05
C CYS A 17 -16.45 6.00 26.73
N HIS A 18 -16.42 6.09 28.06
CA HIS A 18 -15.18 6.32 28.81
C HIS A 18 -14.29 5.08 28.82
N LEU A 19 -12.98 5.27 28.56
CA LEU A 19 -12.01 4.16 28.49
C LEU A 19 -11.87 3.40 29.82
N GLN A 20 -12.11 4.07 30.96
CA GLN A 20 -12.06 3.44 32.29
C GLN A 20 -13.04 2.27 32.44
N SER A 21 -14.18 2.32 31.74
CA SER A 21 -15.20 1.28 31.78
C SER A 21 -14.89 0.07 30.89
N LEU A 22 -13.79 0.12 30.13
CA LEU A 22 -13.42 -0.88 29.13
C LEU A 22 -12.16 -1.65 29.52
N LYS A 23 -11.81 -1.70 30.81
CA LYS A 23 -10.67 -2.47 31.28
C LYS A 23 -10.82 -3.94 30.85
N ASP A 24 -9.73 -4.51 30.34
CA ASP A 24 -9.62 -5.88 29.84
C ASP A 24 -10.43 -6.16 28.55
N ALA A 25 -11.04 -5.14 27.95
CA ALA A 25 -11.74 -5.29 26.68
C ALA A 25 -10.78 -5.50 25.50
N VAL A 26 -11.21 -6.29 24.52
CA VAL A 26 -10.50 -6.52 23.26
C VAL A 26 -11.26 -5.86 22.12
N ILE A 27 -10.63 -4.89 21.45
CA ILE A 27 -11.21 -4.21 20.30
C ILE A 27 -10.59 -4.75 19.01
N GLY A 28 -11.43 -5.32 18.16
CA GLY A 28 -11.08 -5.67 16.79
C GLY A 28 -11.11 -4.43 15.90
N VAL A 29 -10.04 -4.13 15.20
CA VAL A 29 -9.89 -2.90 14.41
C VAL A 29 -9.85 -3.23 12.92
N ASP A 30 -10.77 -2.69 12.14
CA ASP A 30 -10.66 -2.69 10.68
C ASP A 30 -9.50 -1.78 10.27
N ALA A 31 -8.41 -2.38 9.80
CA ALA A 31 -7.18 -1.67 9.52
C ALA A 31 -7.33 -0.66 8.36
N SER A 32 -8.18 -0.94 7.37
CA SER A 32 -8.42 0.00 6.27
C SER A 32 -9.21 1.21 6.75
N TYR A 33 -10.22 1.00 7.61
CA TYR A 33 -10.93 2.09 8.26
C TYR A 33 -10.00 2.94 9.13
N TYR A 34 -9.19 2.30 9.98
CA TYR A 34 -8.25 2.99 10.86
C TYR A 34 -7.23 3.84 10.06
N LEU A 35 -6.70 3.30 8.95
CA LEU A 35 -5.82 4.04 8.05
C LEU A 35 -6.55 5.24 7.43
N ASP A 36 -7.77 5.08 6.94
CA ASP A 36 -8.53 6.20 6.37
C ASP A 36 -8.83 7.26 7.44
N LEU A 37 -9.16 6.86 8.66
CA LEU A 37 -9.42 7.78 9.77
C LEU A 37 -8.17 8.61 10.11
N ARG A 38 -7.00 7.96 10.27
CA ARG A 38 -5.76 8.65 10.67
C ARG A 38 -5.07 9.40 9.53
N LEU A 39 -5.27 8.99 8.28
CA LEU A 39 -4.69 9.67 7.12
C LEU A 39 -5.61 10.73 6.56
N ASN A 40 -6.92 10.46 6.48
CA ASN A 40 -7.89 11.23 5.71
C ASN A 40 -9.05 11.80 6.55
N GLY A 41 -9.13 11.46 7.84
CA GLY A 41 -10.13 12.01 8.77
C GLY A 41 -9.69 13.34 9.39
N ASN A 42 -8.40 13.48 9.72
CA ASN A 42 -7.84 14.68 10.32
C ASN A 42 -6.81 15.36 9.39
N ASN A 43 -6.84 16.70 9.34
CA ASN A 43 -5.92 17.52 8.55
C ASN A 43 -4.64 17.91 9.30
N GLU A 44 -4.09 17.00 10.11
CA GLU A 44 -2.84 17.21 10.86
C GLU A 44 -1.64 17.42 9.93
N GLU A 45 -1.65 16.74 8.78
CA GLU A 45 -0.64 16.87 7.73
C GLU A 45 -1.33 17.07 6.38
N PRO A 46 -1.72 18.31 6.04
CA PRO A 46 -2.49 18.60 4.83
C PRO A 46 -1.64 18.43 3.56
N LEU A 47 -0.33 18.70 3.63
CA LEU A 47 0.57 18.65 2.47
C LEU A 47 1.12 17.25 2.17
N LYS A 48 0.68 16.19 2.86
CA LYS A 48 1.09 14.81 2.58
C LYS A 48 0.87 14.42 1.11
N HIS A 49 -0.19 14.93 0.47
CA HIS A 49 -0.48 14.68 -0.95
C HIS A 49 0.53 15.33 -1.90
N ALA A 50 1.15 16.43 -1.49
CA ALA A 50 2.17 17.13 -2.27
C ALA A 50 3.56 16.51 -2.11
N LEU A 51 3.76 15.68 -1.09
CA LEU A 51 5.03 15.03 -0.79
C LEU A 51 5.06 13.54 -1.15
N GLY A 52 3.93 12.85 -1.01
CA GLY A 52 3.90 11.39 -1.07
C GLY A 52 4.67 10.76 0.11
N GLY A 53 4.94 9.45 0.00
CA GLY A 53 5.67 8.72 1.03
C GLY A 53 4.83 8.41 2.28
N ILE A 54 5.50 7.99 3.36
CA ILE A 54 4.85 7.88 4.68
C ILE A 54 4.72 9.28 5.30
N PRO A 55 3.51 9.74 5.69
CA PRO A 55 3.35 11.00 6.40
C PRO A 55 4.19 11.07 7.68
N PHE A 56 4.69 12.25 8.03
CA PHE A 56 5.61 12.42 9.16
C PHE A 56 4.96 12.18 10.52
N CYS A 57 3.69 12.52 10.69
CA CYS A 57 2.97 12.31 11.96
C CYS A 57 2.54 10.85 12.16
N PHE A 58 2.36 10.08 11.07
CA PHE A 58 1.65 8.80 11.07
C PHE A 58 2.14 7.83 12.17
N LYS A 59 3.45 7.57 12.24
CA LYS A 59 3.99 6.63 13.23
C LYS A 59 3.66 7.05 14.67
N LYS A 60 3.85 8.33 14.98
CA LYS A 60 3.57 8.87 16.32
C LYS A 60 2.08 8.77 16.64
N THR A 61 1.20 9.15 15.70
CA THR A 61 -0.26 9.06 15.88
C THR A 61 -0.70 7.63 16.23
N VAL A 62 -0.15 6.62 15.54
CA VAL A 62 -0.44 5.21 15.82
C VAL A 62 0.08 4.78 17.19
N GLU A 63 1.30 5.17 17.55
CA GLU A 63 1.90 4.87 18.86
C GLU A 63 1.13 5.52 20.01
N ASP A 64 0.66 6.76 19.84
CA ASP A 64 -0.14 7.49 20.82
C ASP A 64 -1.50 6.81 21.04
N ASP A 65 -2.19 6.38 19.98
CA ASP A 65 -3.45 5.62 20.06
C ASP A 65 -3.27 4.30 20.81
N ILE A 66 -2.27 3.51 20.42
CA ILE A 66 -1.94 2.22 21.04
C ILE A 66 -1.57 2.44 22.52
N GLY A 67 -0.78 3.47 22.80
CA GLY A 67 -0.33 3.81 24.14
C GLY A 67 -1.50 4.15 25.06
N LEU A 68 -2.42 4.99 24.61
CA LEU A 68 -3.59 5.40 25.38
C LEU A 68 -4.49 4.21 25.72
N LEU A 69 -4.82 3.37 24.74
CA LEU A 69 -5.71 2.22 24.96
C LEU A 69 -5.06 1.18 25.87
N ARG A 70 -3.76 0.91 25.68
CA ARG A 70 -3.00 0.01 26.54
C ARG A 70 -2.92 0.50 27.98
N GLN A 71 -2.76 1.80 28.21
CA GLN A 71 -2.76 2.39 29.56
C GLN A 71 -4.09 2.15 30.31
N HIS A 72 -5.19 1.97 29.59
CA HIS A 72 -6.51 1.66 30.15
C HIS A 72 -6.81 0.15 30.20
N GLY A 73 -5.82 -0.70 29.90
CA GLY A 73 -6.00 -2.16 29.88
C GLY A 73 -6.80 -2.69 28.69
N ILE A 74 -6.89 -1.92 27.59
CA ILE A 74 -7.60 -2.33 26.38
C ILE A 74 -6.60 -2.98 25.41
N THR A 75 -6.97 -4.15 24.89
CA THR A 75 -6.19 -4.88 23.87
C THR A 75 -6.72 -4.57 22.48
N LEU A 76 -5.82 -4.39 21.52
CA LEU A 76 -6.16 -4.19 20.11
C LEU A 76 -5.78 -5.41 19.27
N ILE A 77 -6.66 -5.79 18.34
CA ILE A 77 -6.37 -6.75 17.29
C ILE A 77 -6.72 -6.12 15.94
N PHE A 78 -5.72 -5.91 15.09
CA PHE A 78 -5.94 -5.33 13.76
C PHE A 78 -6.30 -6.41 12.74
N VAL A 79 -7.34 -6.19 11.95
CA VAL A 79 -7.70 -7.05 10.82
C VAL A 79 -7.57 -6.25 9.53
N PHE A 80 -6.70 -6.71 8.64
CA PHE A 80 -6.48 -6.13 7.32
C PHE A 80 -7.34 -6.81 6.26
N ASN A 81 -7.74 -6.05 5.24
CA ASN A 81 -8.35 -6.61 4.05
C ASN A 81 -7.33 -7.50 3.30
N GLY A 82 -7.81 -8.63 2.79
CA GLY A 82 -7.07 -9.53 1.90
C GLY A 82 -7.42 -9.28 0.45
N LEU A 83 -7.88 -10.34 -0.22
CA LEU A 83 -8.25 -10.29 -1.63
C LEU A 83 -9.44 -9.36 -1.89
N ASP A 84 -9.49 -8.85 -3.10
CA ASP A 84 -10.65 -8.11 -3.59
C ASP A 84 -11.76 -9.09 -3.96
N TYR A 85 -12.99 -8.77 -3.56
CA TYR A 85 -14.17 -9.51 -4.00
C TYR A 85 -14.73 -8.93 -5.30
N VAL A 86 -15.56 -9.70 -5.98
CA VAL A 86 -16.16 -9.29 -7.27
C VAL A 86 -16.95 -7.99 -7.10
N ASN A 87 -16.73 -7.02 -8.00
CA ASN A 87 -17.33 -5.68 -7.98
C ASN A 87 -16.96 -4.79 -6.79
N LYS A 88 -15.87 -5.08 -6.06
CA LYS A 88 -15.36 -4.16 -5.04
C LYS A 88 -15.10 -2.78 -5.64
N SER A 89 -15.63 -1.74 -4.99
CA SER A 89 -15.45 -0.35 -5.41
C SER A 89 -13.98 0.06 -5.43
N ARG A 90 -13.61 0.93 -6.38
CA ARG A 90 -12.26 1.51 -6.43
C ARG A 90 -12.02 2.40 -5.20
N PRO A 91 -10.77 2.51 -4.71
CA PRO A 91 -10.44 3.38 -3.59
C PRO A 91 -10.84 4.84 -3.84
N ASP A 92 -11.35 5.52 -2.81
CA ASP A 92 -11.77 6.94 -2.88
C ASP A 92 -10.60 7.89 -3.25
N SER A 93 -9.35 7.51 -2.97
CA SER A 93 -8.13 8.22 -3.40
C SER A 93 -7.97 8.32 -4.92
N LEU A 94 -8.60 7.41 -5.67
CA LEU A 94 -8.62 7.40 -7.13
C LEU A 94 -9.87 8.06 -7.72
N SER A 95 -10.76 8.60 -6.88
CA SER A 95 -11.98 9.27 -7.34
C SER A 95 -11.67 10.52 -8.16
N THR A 96 -12.55 10.84 -9.11
CA THR A 96 -12.48 12.07 -9.92
C THR A 96 -12.44 13.32 -9.03
N GLU A 97 -13.19 13.32 -7.94
CA GLU A 97 -13.25 14.44 -7.01
C GLU A 97 -11.91 14.63 -6.26
N SER A 98 -11.31 13.56 -5.75
CA SER A 98 -10.01 13.63 -5.08
C SER A 98 -8.91 14.15 -6.03
N ARG A 99 -8.95 13.75 -7.31
CA ARG A 99 -8.02 14.28 -8.33
C ARG A 99 -8.25 15.76 -8.61
N ARG A 100 -9.52 16.17 -8.78
CA ARG A 100 -9.91 17.56 -9.03
C ARG A 100 -9.38 18.51 -7.94
N VAL A 101 -9.61 18.17 -6.66
CA VAL A 101 -9.15 19.03 -5.55
C VAL A 101 -7.62 19.11 -5.45
N GLN A 102 -6.90 18.06 -5.85
CA GLN A 102 -5.42 18.09 -5.91
C GLN A 102 -4.91 18.98 -7.03
N ASP A 103 -5.55 18.96 -8.21
CA ASP A 103 -5.19 19.85 -9.31
C ASP A 103 -5.49 21.31 -8.97
N GLU A 104 -6.60 21.59 -8.29
CA GLU A 104 -6.92 22.92 -7.75
C GLU A 104 -5.89 23.38 -6.71
N ALA A 105 -5.48 22.49 -5.81
CA ALA A 105 -4.44 22.79 -4.82
C ALA A 105 -3.10 23.17 -5.48
N TRP A 106 -2.71 22.46 -6.55
CA TRP A 106 -1.53 22.80 -7.34
C TRP A 106 -1.68 24.14 -8.07
N HIS A 107 -2.86 24.44 -8.61
CA HIS A 107 -3.13 25.73 -9.23
C HIS A 107 -2.97 26.88 -8.22
N HIS A 108 -3.57 26.75 -7.03
CA HIS A 108 -3.42 27.74 -5.96
C HIS A 108 -1.98 27.89 -5.47
N TYR A 109 -1.22 26.78 -5.44
CA TYR A 109 0.20 26.82 -5.08
C TYR A 109 1.01 27.64 -6.09
N LEU A 110 0.78 27.39 -7.39
CA LEU A 110 1.45 28.11 -8.48
C LEU A 110 1.04 29.59 -8.55
N SER A 111 -0.16 29.95 -8.09
CA SER A 111 -0.60 31.34 -7.99
C SER A 111 -0.17 32.04 -6.69
N GLY A 112 0.54 31.36 -5.79
CA GLY A 112 1.02 31.91 -4.51
C GLY A 112 -0.02 31.94 -3.37
N ASP A 113 -1.22 31.36 -3.54
CA ASP A 113 -2.24 31.31 -2.49
C ASP A 113 -2.03 30.12 -1.56
N SER A 114 -1.08 30.28 -0.64
CA SER A 114 -0.69 29.24 0.33
C SER A 114 -1.85 28.74 1.20
N LYS A 115 -2.81 29.62 1.53
CA LYS A 115 -3.91 29.29 2.45
C LYS A 115 -4.92 28.36 1.75
N ARG A 116 -5.25 28.64 0.50
CA ARG A 116 -6.10 27.74 -0.31
C ARG A 116 -5.39 26.45 -0.69
N THR A 117 -4.09 26.48 -1.02
CA THR A 117 -3.29 25.27 -1.27
C THR A 117 -3.42 24.26 -0.13
N VAL A 118 -3.20 24.69 1.12
CA VAL A 118 -3.31 23.83 2.30
C VAL A 118 -4.72 23.30 2.47
N THR A 119 -5.73 24.16 2.27
CA THR A 119 -7.14 23.81 2.41
C THR A 119 -7.57 22.77 1.38
N ASP A 120 -7.19 22.91 0.12
CA ASP A 120 -7.61 22.02 -0.96
C ASP A 120 -6.86 20.70 -0.95
N PHE A 121 -5.55 20.69 -0.63
CA PHE A 121 -4.86 19.43 -0.36
C PHE A 121 -5.48 18.68 0.83
N GLY A 122 -5.92 19.39 1.87
CA GLY A 122 -6.63 18.80 3.00
C GLY A 122 -8.02 18.22 2.67
N LYS A 123 -8.56 18.43 1.47
CA LYS A 123 -9.81 17.78 1.01
C LYS A 123 -9.55 16.49 0.24
N ALA A 124 -8.32 16.27 -0.22
CA ALA A 124 -7.97 15.11 -1.01
C ALA A 124 -7.91 13.83 -0.16
N LYS A 125 -8.04 12.67 -0.80
CA LYS A 125 -7.92 11.36 -0.13
C LYS A 125 -6.58 10.70 -0.44
N TYR A 126 -5.86 10.34 0.61
CA TYR A 126 -4.52 9.76 0.55
C TYR A 126 -4.67 8.25 0.37
N PRO A 127 -3.87 7.63 -0.52
CA PRO A 127 -3.94 6.19 -0.74
C PRO A 127 -3.52 5.42 0.54
N ILE A 128 -4.44 4.62 1.07
CA ILE A 128 -4.21 3.81 2.28
C ILE A 128 -3.48 2.50 1.98
N ASP A 129 -3.52 2.01 0.74
CA ASP A 129 -2.93 0.74 0.33
C ASP A 129 -1.41 0.73 0.51
N ILE A 130 -0.75 1.85 0.18
CA ILE A 130 0.70 2.04 0.41
C ILE A 130 1.08 2.09 1.90
N MET A 131 0.09 2.22 2.80
CA MET A 131 0.28 2.32 4.25
C MET A 131 0.02 1.00 4.99
N THR A 132 -0.39 -0.07 4.29
CA THR A 132 -0.61 -1.40 4.86
C THR A 132 0.65 -1.99 5.51
N ARG A 133 1.75 -2.09 4.76
CA ARG A 133 3.03 -2.62 5.25
C ARG A 133 3.68 -1.73 6.31
N PRO A 134 3.70 -0.38 6.18
CA PRO A 134 4.14 0.50 7.25
C PRO A 134 3.37 0.29 8.55
N LEU A 135 2.04 0.17 8.49
CA LEU A 135 1.23 -0.08 9.67
C LEU A 135 1.55 -1.44 10.30
N GLN A 136 1.60 -2.52 9.51
CA GLN A 136 2.00 -3.85 10.01
C GLN A 136 3.35 -3.81 10.75
N LYS A 137 4.34 -3.10 10.20
CA LYS A 137 5.64 -2.92 10.84
C LYS A 137 5.52 -2.20 12.19
N ILE A 138 4.76 -1.10 12.26
CA ILE A 138 4.53 -0.36 13.51
C ILE A 138 3.80 -1.24 14.55
N LEU A 139 2.83 -2.04 14.12
CA LEU A 139 2.10 -2.96 15.00
C LEU A 139 3.03 -4.03 15.59
N ILE A 140 3.91 -4.63 14.77
CA ILE A 140 4.90 -5.60 15.24
C ILE A 140 5.87 -4.95 16.23
N GLU A 141 6.42 -3.78 15.92
CA GLU A 141 7.31 -3.01 16.82
C GLU A 141 6.64 -2.71 18.17
N ASN A 142 5.32 -2.48 18.17
CA ASN A 142 4.52 -2.21 19.36
C ASN A 142 3.87 -3.45 19.97
N LYS A 143 4.19 -4.66 19.52
CA LYS A 143 3.62 -5.94 20.00
C LYS A 143 2.09 -6.00 19.94
N VAL A 144 1.50 -5.39 18.92
CA VAL A 144 0.06 -5.46 18.64
C VAL A 144 -0.21 -6.56 17.63
N GLN A 145 -1.18 -7.43 17.93
CA GLN A 145 -1.54 -8.54 17.07
C GLN A 145 -2.28 -8.04 15.84
N PHE A 146 -2.03 -8.69 14.70
CA PHE A 146 -2.82 -8.48 13.51
C PHE A 146 -3.06 -9.77 12.74
N LEU A 147 -4.07 -9.73 11.89
CA LEU A 147 -4.46 -10.77 10.94
C LEU A 147 -4.77 -10.11 9.59
N VAL A 148 -4.48 -10.77 8.48
CA VAL A 148 -5.06 -10.42 7.18
C VAL A 148 -6.23 -11.36 6.90
N ALA A 149 -7.43 -10.82 6.73
CA ALA A 149 -8.61 -11.59 6.36
C ALA A 149 -8.44 -12.18 4.95
N PRO A 150 -9.15 -13.27 4.58
CA PRO A 150 -9.13 -13.77 3.21
C PRO A 150 -9.60 -12.73 2.19
N TYR A 151 -10.62 -11.95 2.55
CA TYR A 151 -11.18 -10.87 1.73
C TYR A 151 -11.48 -9.62 2.58
N SER A 152 -12.65 -9.54 3.23
CA SER A 152 -13.08 -8.35 3.98
C SER A 152 -12.69 -8.46 5.45
N ALA A 153 -12.03 -7.42 5.97
CA ALA A 153 -11.72 -7.28 7.38
C ALA A 153 -13.01 -7.19 8.22
N THR A 154 -14.00 -6.44 7.76
CA THR A 154 -15.30 -6.30 8.43
C THR A 154 -16.01 -7.64 8.59
N ALA A 155 -15.98 -8.51 7.57
CA ALA A 155 -16.56 -9.85 7.64
C ALA A 155 -15.83 -10.74 8.65
N GLN A 156 -14.49 -10.70 8.65
CA GLN A 156 -13.66 -11.44 9.59
C GLN A 156 -13.87 -10.97 11.04
N LEU A 157 -13.99 -9.66 11.25
CA LEU A 157 -14.30 -9.08 12.55
C LEU A 157 -15.69 -9.50 13.05
N SER A 158 -16.70 -9.54 12.17
CA SER A 158 -18.03 -10.08 12.50
C SER A 158 -17.96 -11.53 12.94
N TYR A 159 -17.15 -12.36 12.27
CA TYR A 159 -16.91 -13.75 12.68
C TYR A 159 -16.28 -13.81 14.08
N LEU A 160 -15.20 -13.07 14.33
CA LEU A 160 -14.49 -13.06 15.62
C LEU A 160 -15.38 -12.59 16.79
N LEU A 161 -16.25 -11.60 16.54
CA LEU A 161 -17.19 -11.07 17.53
C LEU A 161 -18.29 -12.09 17.91
N LYS A 162 -18.71 -12.92 16.95
CA LYS A 162 -19.84 -13.86 17.13
C LYS A 162 -19.42 -15.25 17.59
N LEU A 163 -18.12 -15.52 17.70
CA LEU A 163 -17.63 -16.78 18.24
C LEU A 163 -18.13 -16.96 19.69
N PRO A 164 -18.43 -18.20 20.13
CA PRO A 164 -18.80 -18.47 21.53
C PRO A 164 -17.74 -18.03 22.54
N GLU A 165 -16.46 -18.13 22.17
CA GLU A 165 -15.34 -17.64 22.96
C GLU A 165 -15.16 -16.11 22.90
N GLN A 166 -15.88 -15.44 21.99
CA GLN A 166 -15.90 -13.99 21.80
C GLN A 166 -14.49 -13.39 21.81
N TYR A 167 -13.73 -13.62 20.73
CA TYR A 167 -12.32 -13.20 20.64
C TYR A 167 -12.15 -11.67 20.72
N ILE A 168 -13.20 -10.91 20.42
CA ILE A 168 -13.26 -9.46 20.51
C ILE A 168 -14.60 -9.02 21.11
N ASP A 169 -14.62 -7.90 21.82
CA ASP A 169 -15.80 -7.34 22.49
C ASP A 169 -16.48 -6.21 21.70
N ALA A 170 -15.70 -5.53 20.87
CA ALA A 170 -16.16 -4.43 20.03
C ALA A 170 -15.38 -4.37 18.72
N VAL A 171 -16.01 -3.76 17.71
CA VAL A 171 -15.39 -3.55 16.40
C VAL A 171 -15.20 -2.05 16.18
N MET A 172 -13.99 -1.64 15.86
CA MET A 172 -13.69 -0.33 15.31
C MET A 172 -13.74 -0.40 13.78
N GLY A 173 -14.61 0.40 13.16
CA GLY A 173 -14.91 0.31 11.73
C GLY A 173 -15.89 1.38 11.25
N ASN A 174 -16.30 1.26 9.99
CA ASN A 174 -17.36 2.09 9.41
C ASN A 174 -18.76 1.49 9.65
N THR A 175 -19.80 2.20 9.21
CA THR A 175 -21.20 1.76 9.34
C THR A 175 -21.55 0.52 8.53
N GLU A 176 -20.74 0.11 7.54
CA GLU A 176 -20.95 -1.13 6.80
C GLU A 176 -20.85 -2.37 7.70
N ALA A 177 -20.25 -2.26 8.89
CA ALA A 177 -20.28 -3.28 9.92
C ALA A 177 -21.71 -3.72 10.30
N PHE A 178 -22.69 -2.82 10.24
CA PHE A 178 -24.10 -3.15 10.47
C PHE A 178 -24.64 -4.17 9.46
N LEU A 179 -24.14 -4.17 8.22
CA LEU A 179 -24.53 -5.12 7.18
C LEU A 179 -24.12 -6.55 7.56
N PHE A 180 -23.04 -6.70 8.33
CA PHE A 180 -22.57 -7.98 8.86
C PHE A 180 -23.17 -8.31 10.23
N GLY A 181 -24.18 -7.58 10.69
CA GLY A 181 -24.85 -7.82 11.97
C GLY A 181 -23.97 -7.52 13.20
N ILE A 182 -23.09 -6.53 13.10
CA ILE A 182 -22.38 -5.96 14.25
C ILE A 182 -23.22 -4.80 14.77
N ASP A 183 -23.75 -4.86 16.00
CA ASP A 183 -24.71 -3.85 16.49
C ASP A 183 -24.09 -2.55 17.00
N ARG A 184 -22.82 -2.58 17.39
CA ARG A 184 -22.09 -1.47 18.00
C ARG A 184 -20.74 -1.30 17.33
N VAL A 185 -20.44 -0.09 16.88
CA VAL A 185 -19.24 0.22 16.12
C VAL A 185 -18.51 1.39 16.77
N VAL A 186 -17.23 1.20 17.07
CA VAL A 186 -16.33 2.27 17.49
C VAL A 186 -15.87 3.02 16.25
N THR A 187 -16.10 4.33 16.18
CA THR A 187 -15.78 5.15 15.01
C THR A 187 -14.52 6.00 15.20
N ASP A 188 -14.11 6.28 16.44
CA ASP A 188 -12.89 7.04 16.72
C ASP A 188 -12.39 6.84 18.15
N ILE A 189 -11.11 7.12 18.36
CA ILE A 189 -10.45 7.19 19.67
C ILE A 189 -10.14 8.65 19.96
N ASN A 190 -10.76 9.22 20.99
CA ASN A 190 -10.51 10.59 21.41
C ASN A 190 -9.43 10.63 22.49
N LEU A 191 -8.20 11.01 22.08
CA LEU A 191 -7.07 11.08 23.00
C LEU A 191 -7.23 12.13 24.10
N ASN A 192 -7.84 13.28 23.78
CA ASN A 192 -7.95 14.40 24.71
C ASN A 192 -8.93 14.11 25.85
N LYS A 193 -10.01 13.37 25.56
CA LYS A 193 -11.06 13.06 26.53
C LYS A 193 -10.93 11.66 27.13
N ALA A 194 -10.02 10.83 26.62
CA ALA A 194 -9.92 9.41 26.95
C ALA A 194 -11.30 8.71 26.82
N THR A 195 -11.90 8.86 25.64
CA THR A 195 -13.20 8.25 25.29
C THR A 195 -13.16 7.59 23.91
N LEU A 196 -13.98 6.57 23.70
CA LEU A 196 -14.34 6.06 22.38
C LEU A 196 -15.60 6.74 21.86
N SER A 197 -15.61 7.04 20.57
CA SER A 197 -16.80 7.41 19.81
C SER A 197 -17.52 6.12 19.39
N LEU A 198 -18.78 5.96 19.81
CA LEU A 198 -19.59 4.76 19.57
C LEU A 198 -20.84 5.10 18.77
N LEU A 199 -21.16 4.23 17.80
CA LEU A 199 -22.41 4.27 17.07
C LEU A 199 -23.14 2.93 17.25
N THR A 200 -24.46 2.98 17.47
CA THR A 200 -25.28 1.77 17.60
C THR A 200 -26.30 1.69 16.48
N ARG A 201 -26.54 0.47 15.98
CA ARG A 201 -27.56 0.21 14.96
C ARG A 201 -28.94 0.65 15.42
N GLN A 202 -29.29 0.33 16.67
CA GLN A 202 -30.57 0.69 17.28
C GLN A 202 -30.80 2.21 17.28
N ALA A 203 -29.79 3.01 17.67
CA ALA A 203 -29.92 4.46 17.66
C ALA A 203 -30.19 5.00 16.25
N CYS A 204 -29.52 4.44 15.22
CA CYS A 204 -29.80 4.81 13.83
C CYS A 204 -31.22 4.42 13.40
N GLU A 205 -31.69 3.21 13.75
CA GLU A 205 -33.04 2.72 13.46
C GLU A 205 -34.12 3.60 14.10
N ASP A 206 -33.94 3.96 15.37
CA ASP A 206 -34.88 4.80 16.12
C ASP A 206 -34.96 6.22 15.55
N LEU A 207 -33.82 6.83 15.23
CA LEU A 207 -33.74 8.18 14.66
C LEU A 207 -34.36 8.24 13.25
N LEU A 208 -34.14 7.20 12.44
CA LEU A 208 -34.65 7.11 11.06
C LEU A 208 -36.06 6.52 10.97
N LYS A 209 -36.59 5.97 12.07
CA LYS A 209 -37.90 5.30 12.15
C LYS A 209 -38.03 4.15 11.16
N VAL A 210 -37.00 3.31 11.07
CA VAL A 210 -36.92 2.14 10.19
C VAL A 210 -36.51 0.90 10.98
N ASN A 211 -36.82 -0.29 10.45
CA ASN A 211 -36.27 -1.54 10.99
C ASN A 211 -34.93 -1.87 10.32
N GLY A 212 -34.23 -2.87 10.85
CA GLY A 212 -32.91 -3.28 10.33
C GLY A 212 -32.88 -3.67 8.86
N ASP A 213 -33.93 -4.31 8.32
CA ASP A 213 -33.99 -4.64 6.90
C ASP A 213 -34.10 -3.39 6.01
N ALA A 214 -34.99 -2.46 6.37
CA ALA A 214 -35.11 -1.21 5.62
C ALA A 214 -33.85 -0.33 5.75
N LEU A 215 -33.18 -0.33 6.91
CA LEU A 215 -31.92 0.37 7.08
C LEU A 215 -30.79 -0.26 6.25
N ARG A 216 -30.69 -1.59 6.21
CA ARG A 216 -29.73 -2.31 5.35
C ARG A 216 -29.96 -1.95 3.88
N ASP A 217 -31.20 -2.05 3.43
CA ASP A 217 -31.55 -1.80 2.02
C ASP A 217 -31.32 -0.34 1.65
N ALA A 218 -31.63 0.60 2.55
CA ALA A 218 -31.35 2.03 2.37
C ALA A 218 -29.85 2.30 2.26
N GLN A 219 -29.02 1.68 3.10
CA GLN A 219 -27.55 1.78 3.00
C GLN A 219 -27.06 1.27 1.65
N LEU A 220 -27.53 0.09 1.22
CA LEU A 220 -27.11 -0.51 -0.05
C LEU A 220 -27.49 0.35 -1.25
N ILE A 221 -28.69 0.93 -1.29
CA ILE A 221 -29.08 1.80 -2.42
C ILE A 221 -28.41 3.17 -2.36
N LEU A 222 -28.06 3.67 -1.17
CA LEU A 222 -27.32 4.93 -1.03
C LEU A 222 -25.87 4.79 -1.54
N GLY A 223 -25.33 3.57 -1.53
CA GLY A 223 -24.01 3.25 -2.04
C GLY A 223 -23.05 2.82 -0.93
N THR A 224 -22.39 1.69 -1.15
CA THR A 224 -21.44 1.03 -0.23
C THR A 224 -20.24 0.48 -1.00
N SER A 225 -19.33 -0.21 -0.33
CA SER A 225 -18.29 -1.01 -0.97
C SER A 225 -18.84 -2.20 -1.78
N TYR A 226 -20.10 -2.60 -1.56
CA TYR A 226 -20.77 -3.73 -2.22
C TYR A 226 -21.71 -3.31 -3.37
N THR A 227 -22.21 -2.08 -3.35
CA THR A 227 -23.20 -1.57 -4.31
C THR A 227 -22.91 -0.12 -4.68
N PRO A 228 -22.99 0.27 -5.97
CA PRO A 228 -22.98 1.68 -6.33
C PRO A 228 -24.27 2.36 -5.84
N THR A 229 -24.25 3.69 -5.75
CA THR A 229 -25.46 4.49 -5.55
C THR A 229 -26.52 4.13 -6.58
N PHE A 230 -27.76 3.97 -6.16
CA PHE A 230 -28.88 3.74 -7.05
C PHE A 230 -29.10 4.98 -7.93
N PRO A 231 -29.03 4.89 -9.28
CA PRO A 231 -28.94 6.06 -10.15
C PRO A 231 -30.01 7.15 -9.93
N PRO A 232 -31.29 6.83 -9.67
CA PRO A 232 -32.30 7.85 -9.34
C PRO A 232 -31.97 8.75 -8.14
N LEU A 233 -31.14 8.28 -7.20
CA LEU A 233 -30.67 9.08 -6.05
C LEU A 233 -29.61 10.12 -6.44
N GLU A 234 -28.93 9.95 -7.57
CA GLU A 234 -27.93 10.90 -8.06
C GLU A 234 -28.58 12.12 -8.73
N GLY A 235 -29.86 12.02 -9.11
CA GLY A 235 -30.60 13.03 -9.89
C GLY A 235 -31.50 13.99 -9.10
N LEU A 236 -31.43 14.00 -7.76
CA LEU A 236 -32.33 14.79 -6.89
C LEU A 236 -31.99 16.31 -6.85
N GLY A 237 -32.02 16.97 -8.02
CA GLY A 237 -32.05 18.44 -8.19
C GLY A 237 -30.78 19.22 -7.78
N PRO A 238 -30.60 20.46 -8.29
CA PRO A 238 -29.45 21.29 -7.94
C PRO A 238 -29.56 21.83 -6.50
N GLY A 239 -28.51 21.61 -5.68
CA GLY A 239 -28.31 22.29 -4.38
C GLY A 239 -28.55 21.48 -3.11
N LYS A 240 -29.06 20.24 -3.19
CA LYS A 240 -29.17 19.32 -2.03
C LYS A 240 -28.28 18.09 -2.22
N SER A 241 -27.51 17.73 -1.19
CA SER A 241 -26.81 16.45 -1.14
C SER A 241 -27.80 15.34 -0.77
N THR A 242 -27.91 14.31 -1.59
CA THR A 242 -28.70 13.11 -1.29
C THR A 242 -28.18 12.41 -0.04
N SER A 243 -29.06 12.01 0.86
CA SER A 243 -28.74 11.39 2.15
C SER A 243 -29.47 10.07 2.35
N ILE A 244 -29.20 9.39 3.48
CA ILE A 244 -29.92 8.16 3.88
C ILE A 244 -31.43 8.39 4.00
N VAL A 245 -31.86 9.60 4.37
CA VAL A 245 -33.29 9.94 4.49
C VAL A 245 -33.98 9.88 3.12
N ASP A 246 -33.29 10.36 2.07
CA ASP A 246 -33.79 10.33 0.70
C ASP A 246 -33.82 8.90 0.14
N ALA A 247 -32.83 8.07 0.49
CA ALA A 247 -32.83 6.64 0.16
C ALA A 247 -34.03 5.91 0.80
N ILE A 248 -34.32 6.18 2.08
CA ILE A 248 -35.48 5.62 2.78
C ILE A 248 -36.79 6.10 2.12
N ALA A 249 -36.90 7.40 1.81
CA ALA A 249 -38.07 7.95 1.14
C ALA A 249 -38.31 7.28 -0.21
N LEU A 250 -37.25 7.06 -0.99
CA LEU A 250 -37.34 6.36 -2.27
C LEU A 250 -37.77 4.90 -2.10
N LEU A 251 -37.21 4.16 -1.13
CA LEU A 251 -37.62 2.79 -0.83
C LEU A 251 -39.10 2.67 -0.44
N ASN A 252 -39.62 3.66 0.30
CA ASN A 252 -41.03 3.67 0.70
C ASN A 252 -41.99 3.71 -0.51
N THR A 253 -41.57 4.29 -1.65
CA THR A 253 -42.36 4.28 -2.89
C THR A 253 -42.52 2.88 -3.51
N ALA A 254 -41.63 1.95 -3.14
CA ALA A 254 -41.56 0.59 -3.65
C ALA A 254 -41.79 -0.47 -2.57
N ASN A 255 -42.70 -0.19 -1.63
CA ASN A 255 -43.03 -1.08 -0.51
C ASN A 255 -41.80 -1.59 0.25
N LYS A 256 -40.74 -0.77 0.36
CA LYS A 256 -39.47 -1.11 1.00
C LYS A 256 -38.78 -2.34 0.39
N ASN A 257 -38.93 -2.52 -0.92
CA ASN A 257 -38.33 -3.64 -1.65
C ASN A 257 -37.47 -3.15 -2.82
N VAL A 258 -36.16 -3.41 -2.75
CA VAL A 258 -35.19 -2.96 -3.76
C VAL A 258 -35.45 -3.58 -5.15
N ILE A 259 -35.96 -4.81 -5.23
CA ILE A 259 -36.28 -5.44 -6.52
C ILE A 259 -37.50 -4.77 -7.17
N GLN A 260 -38.53 -4.46 -6.39
CA GLN A 260 -39.67 -3.67 -6.88
C GLN A 260 -39.23 -2.28 -7.32
N LEU A 261 -38.32 -1.65 -6.56
CA LEU A 261 -37.75 -0.35 -6.92
C LEU A 261 -37.01 -0.41 -8.26
N CYS A 262 -36.19 -1.45 -8.47
CA CYS A 262 -35.52 -1.68 -9.76
C CYS A 262 -36.52 -1.87 -10.91
N ASN A 263 -37.64 -2.56 -10.66
CA ASN A 263 -38.68 -2.76 -11.68
C ASN A 263 -39.41 -1.44 -12.02
N PHE A 264 -39.67 -0.58 -11.04
CA PHE A 264 -40.25 0.74 -11.27
C PHE A 264 -39.34 1.64 -12.09
N HIS A 265 -38.02 1.57 -11.89
CA HIS A 265 -37.03 2.32 -12.65
C HIS A 265 -36.38 1.52 -13.78
N ARG A 266 -37.05 0.46 -14.29
CA ARG A 266 -36.47 -0.43 -15.31
C ARG A 266 -36.10 0.29 -16.60
N GLU A 267 -36.78 1.38 -16.94
CA GLU A 267 -36.51 2.19 -18.14
C GLU A 267 -35.39 3.22 -17.92
N HIS A 268 -34.85 3.36 -16.70
CA HIS A 268 -33.75 4.29 -16.42
C HIS A 268 -32.44 3.75 -17.02
N PRO A 269 -31.78 4.49 -17.94
CA PRO A 269 -30.64 3.96 -18.70
C PRO A 269 -29.51 3.42 -17.83
N GLN A 270 -29.10 4.17 -16.80
CA GLN A 270 -28.03 3.74 -15.89
C GLN A 270 -28.42 2.53 -15.02
N VAL A 271 -29.71 2.35 -14.69
CA VAL A 271 -30.17 1.18 -13.91
C VAL A 271 -30.02 -0.08 -14.77
N GLN A 272 -30.35 0.01 -16.07
CA GLN A 272 -30.13 -1.06 -17.03
C GLN A 272 -28.64 -1.34 -17.24
N THR A 273 -27.83 -0.31 -17.50
CA THR A 273 -26.38 -0.44 -17.72
C THR A 273 -25.68 -1.12 -16.55
N LEU A 274 -26.04 -0.75 -15.32
CA LEU A 274 -25.47 -1.35 -14.11
C LEU A 274 -26.00 -2.76 -13.84
N LYS A 275 -27.11 -3.18 -14.46
CA LYS A 275 -27.88 -4.37 -14.07
C LYS A 275 -28.14 -4.37 -12.56
N TYR A 276 -28.65 -3.25 -12.04
CA TYR A 276 -28.63 -2.94 -10.61
C TYR A 276 -29.26 -4.04 -9.73
N ALA A 277 -30.37 -4.64 -10.17
CA ALA A 277 -31.02 -5.74 -9.45
C ALA A 277 -30.11 -6.96 -9.27
N ASP A 278 -29.27 -7.29 -10.26
CA ASP A 278 -28.28 -8.38 -10.15
C ASP A 278 -27.19 -8.02 -9.15
N ARG A 279 -26.65 -6.80 -9.25
CA ARG A 279 -25.63 -6.30 -8.30
C ARG A 279 -26.13 -6.29 -6.87
N TYR A 280 -27.37 -5.86 -6.65
CA TYR A 280 -27.99 -5.87 -5.33
C TYR A 280 -28.11 -7.30 -4.77
N LYS A 281 -28.59 -8.27 -5.57
CA LYS A 281 -28.66 -9.67 -5.15
C LYS A 281 -27.29 -10.22 -4.79
N LYS A 282 -26.28 -9.95 -5.63
CA LYS A 282 -24.89 -10.34 -5.38
C LYS A 282 -24.34 -9.72 -4.10
N ALA A 283 -24.60 -8.43 -3.85
CA ALA A 283 -24.20 -7.78 -2.60
C ALA A 283 -24.80 -8.46 -1.36
N ILE A 284 -26.10 -8.80 -1.38
CA ILE A 284 -26.73 -9.55 -0.30
C ILE A 284 -26.06 -10.93 -0.11
N MET A 285 -25.74 -11.64 -1.19
CA MET A 285 -25.05 -12.93 -1.11
C MET A 285 -23.61 -12.79 -0.60
N THR A 286 -22.87 -11.78 -1.06
CA THR A 286 -21.53 -11.44 -0.57
C THR A 286 -21.55 -11.17 0.93
N ILE A 287 -22.48 -10.35 1.42
CA ILE A 287 -22.56 -10.02 2.85
C ILE A 287 -22.94 -11.25 3.69
N ARG A 288 -23.90 -12.05 3.22
CA ARG A 288 -24.40 -13.23 3.96
C ARG A 288 -23.43 -14.40 3.97
N HIS A 289 -22.69 -14.58 2.88
CA HIS A 289 -21.82 -15.74 2.62
C HIS A 289 -20.36 -15.33 2.41
N HIS A 290 -19.95 -14.21 3.01
CA HIS A 290 -18.57 -13.73 2.87
C HIS A 290 -17.58 -14.78 3.36
N VAL A 291 -16.43 -14.87 2.71
CA VAL A 291 -15.42 -15.86 3.08
C VAL A 291 -14.54 -15.33 4.21
N VAL A 292 -14.38 -16.14 5.26
CA VAL A 292 -13.57 -15.85 6.45
C VAL A 292 -12.58 -16.99 6.71
N ILE A 293 -11.55 -16.72 7.53
CA ILE A 293 -10.71 -17.78 8.10
C ILE A 293 -11.26 -18.15 9.48
N GLU A 294 -11.60 -19.43 9.64
CA GLU A 294 -12.18 -19.97 10.85
C GLU A 294 -11.10 -20.27 11.91
N LYS A 295 -11.52 -20.49 13.17
CA LYS A 295 -10.63 -20.82 14.30
C LYS A 295 -9.75 -22.06 14.04
N ASN A 296 -10.26 -23.03 13.26
CA ASN A 296 -9.53 -24.24 12.87
C ASN A 296 -8.58 -24.03 11.68
N GLY A 297 -8.51 -22.81 11.12
CA GLY A 297 -7.71 -22.46 9.96
C GLY A 297 -8.39 -22.68 8.60
N ALA A 298 -9.60 -23.25 8.56
CA ALA A 298 -10.35 -23.44 7.33
C ALA A 298 -10.78 -22.10 6.73
N VAL A 299 -10.77 -22.01 5.41
CA VAL A 299 -11.25 -20.82 4.69
C VAL A 299 -12.60 -21.13 4.06
N ALA A 300 -13.66 -20.62 4.68
CA ALA A 300 -15.02 -21.00 4.35
C ALA A 300 -15.97 -19.79 4.26
N PRO A 301 -17.02 -19.88 3.42
CA PRO A 301 -18.14 -18.95 3.44
C PRO A 301 -18.86 -18.95 4.79
N LEU A 302 -19.22 -17.77 5.28
CA LEU A 302 -20.21 -17.63 6.36
C LEU A 302 -21.52 -18.32 5.96
N ASN A 303 -22.19 -18.92 6.95
CA ASN A 303 -23.46 -19.63 6.73
C ASN A 303 -23.37 -20.71 5.63
N PHE A 304 -22.26 -21.46 5.59
CA PHE A 304 -21.91 -22.43 4.54
C PHE A 304 -23.06 -23.34 4.10
N ASN A 305 -23.84 -23.88 5.05
CA ASN A 305 -24.98 -24.78 4.77
C ASN A 305 -26.08 -24.17 3.89
N THR A 306 -26.11 -22.83 3.77
CA THR A 306 -27.08 -22.09 2.96
C THR A 306 -26.43 -21.31 1.82
N ALA A 307 -25.11 -21.43 1.65
CA ALA A 307 -24.39 -20.78 0.56
C ALA A 307 -24.70 -21.48 -0.78
N PRO A 308 -24.87 -20.72 -1.87
CA PRO A 308 -25.09 -21.31 -3.18
C PRO A 308 -23.80 -21.93 -3.73
N GLY A 309 -23.89 -22.80 -4.74
CA GLY A 309 -22.73 -23.51 -5.31
C GLY A 309 -21.78 -22.61 -6.13
N ASP A 310 -22.20 -21.39 -6.46
CA ASP A 310 -21.55 -20.43 -7.34
C ASP A 310 -20.96 -19.22 -6.59
N VAL A 311 -20.51 -19.41 -5.34
CA VAL A 311 -19.88 -18.35 -4.50
C VAL A 311 -18.81 -17.53 -5.24
N HIS A 312 -18.09 -18.18 -6.15
CA HIS A 312 -17.05 -17.54 -6.96
C HIS A 312 -17.55 -16.41 -7.86
N GLU A 313 -18.85 -16.35 -8.19
CA GLU A 313 -19.44 -15.27 -8.99
C GLU A 313 -19.55 -13.94 -8.24
N PHE A 314 -19.58 -13.96 -6.90
CA PHE A 314 -19.76 -12.76 -6.08
C PHE A 314 -18.65 -12.53 -5.05
N ILE A 315 -17.89 -13.56 -4.67
CA ILE A 315 -16.67 -13.43 -3.86
C ILE A 315 -15.42 -13.43 -4.74
N GLY A 316 -15.28 -14.39 -5.64
CA GLY A 316 -14.10 -14.52 -6.51
C GLY A 316 -13.53 -15.93 -6.52
N GLN A 317 -12.53 -16.15 -7.38
CA GLN A 317 -11.91 -17.46 -7.55
C GLN A 317 -11.17 -17.92 -6.28
N ARG A 318 -11.35 -19.20 -5.91
CA ARG A 318 -10.79 -19.78 -4.69
C ARG A 318 -9.31 -20.13 -4.86
N LEU A 319 -8.47 -19.61 -3.97
CA LEU A 319 -7.07 -20.04 -3.83
C LEU A 319 -6.96 -21.20 -2.83
N PRO A 320 -5.87 -21.98 -2.87
CA PRO A 320 -5.53 -22.93 -1.81
C PRO A 320 -5.49 -22.27 -0.43
N GLU A 321 -5.95 -22.98 0.60
CA GLU A 321 -6.02 -22.47 1.99
C GLU A 321 -4.64 -22.09 2.54
N GLU A 322 -3.60 -22.81 2.13
CA GLU A 322 -2.21 -22.52 2.48
C GLU A 322 -1.78 -21.09 2.05
N LEU A 323 -2.23 -20.61 0.89
CA LEU A 323 -1.96 -19.23 0.46
C LEU A 323 -2.66 -18.21 1.36
N PHE A 324 -3.93 -18.45 1.70
CA PHE A 324 -4.67 -17.60 2.63
C PHE A 324 -4.01 -17.57 4.01
N PHE A 325 -3.47 -18.70 4.47
CA PHE A 325 -2.70 -18.76 5.71
C PHE A 325 -1.46 -17.84 5.64
N TYR A 326 -0.63 -17.91 4.59
CA TYR A 326 0.53 -17.02 4.46
C TYR A 326 0.16 -15.55 4.31
N MET A 327 -0.94 -15.25 3.62
CA MET A 327 -1.51 -13.90 3.61
C MET A 327 -1.91 -13.47 5.02
N SER A 328 -2.59 -14.33 5.77
CA SER A 328 -3.10 -14.04 7.13
C SER A 328 -1.99 -13.63 8.10
N LYS A 329 -0.77 -14.16 7.90
CA LYS A 329 0.43 -13.82 8.68
C LYS A 329 1.15 -12.56 8.18
N GLY A 330 0.76 -12.00 7.04
CA GLY A 330 1.40 -10.84 6.42
C GLY A 330 2.63 -11.18 5.56
N LEU A 331 2.90 -12.46 5.29
CA LEU A 331 4.02 -12.91 4.46
C LEU A 331 3.82 -12.56 2.98
N LEU A 332 2.58 -12.66 2.51
CA LEU A 332 2.16 -12.40 1.14
C LEU A 332 1.11 -11.28 1.07
N GLY A 333 1.29 -10.34 0.15
CA GLY A 333 0.31 -9.31 -0.18
C GLY A 333 -0.79 -9.81 -1.09
N ALA A 334 -1.95 -9.17 -1.00
CA ALA A 334 -3.11 -9.53 -1.80
C ALA A 334 -2.94 -9.17 -3.30
N GLN A 335 -2.00 -8.30 -3.66
CA GLN A 335 -1.87 -7.75 -5.01
C GLN A 335 -1.66 -8.83 -6.10
N VAL A 336 -0.63 -9.66 -5.98
CA VAL A 336 -0.32 -10.72 -6.95
C VAL A 336 -1.41 -11.81 -6.96
N PRO A 337 -1.90 -12.30 -5.81
CA PRO A 337 -3.09 -13.16 -5.74
C PRO A 337 -4.34 -12.55 -6.42
N ASN A 338 -4.62 -11.26 -6.23
CA ASN A 338 -5.75 -10.58 -6.88
C ASN A 338 -5.62 -10.63 -8.40
N TRP A 339 -4.42 -10.40 -8.96
CA TRP A 339 -4.19 -10.52 -10.40
C TRP A 339 -4.46 -11.93 -10.92
N LEU A 340 -4.11 -12.97 -10.15
CA LEU A 340 -4.38 -14.36 -10.51
C LEU A 340 -5.89 -14.66 -10.51
N THR A 341 -6.61 -14.25 -9.46
CA THR A 341 -8.03 -14.56 -9.27
C THR A 341 -8.94 -13.72 -10.18
N SER A 342 -8.62 -12.44 -10.39
CA SER A 342 -9.37 -11.55 -11.28
C SER A 342 -9.05 -11.80 -12.76
N GLY A 343 -7.79 -12.14 -13.08
CA GLY A 343 -7.30 -12.20 -14.45
C GLY A 343 -7.02 -10.82 -15.05
N GLU A 344 -6.95 -9.77 -14.22
CA GLU A 344 -6.69 -8.40 -14.64
C GLU A 344 -5.73 -7.64 -13.69
N ILE A 345 -4.90 -6.79 -14.28
CA ILE A 345 -4.06 -5.80 -13.62
C ILE A 345 -4.61 -4.43 -14.01
N VAL A 346 -5.36 -3.81 -13.11
CA VAL A 346 -5.86 -2.45 -13.30
C VAL A 346 -4.81 -1.45 -12.82
N LEU A 347 -4.24 -0.68 -13.74
CA LEU A 347 -3.25 0.35 -13.44
C LEU A 347 -3.94 1.70 -13.22
N SER A 348 -3.38 2.51 -12.32
CA SER A 348 -3.93 3.84 -12.03
C SER A 348 -2.83 4.91 -11.93
N LEU A 349 -3.23 6.14 -12.23
CA LEU A 349 -2.45 7.33 -11.92
C LEU A 349 -2.65 7.70 -10.45
N PRO A 350 -1.59 7.80 -9.64
CA PRO A 350 -1.66 8.33 -8.28
C PRO A 350 -2.19 9.76 -8.26
N GLY A 351 -2.78 10.17 -7.13
CA GLY A 351 -3.27 11.53 -6.97
C GLY A 351 -2.15 12.58 -6.98
N GLY A 352 -2.44 13.77 -7.53
CA GLY A 352 -1.56 14.95 -7.47
C GLY A 352 -0.32 14.90 -8.37
N VAL A 353 -0.04 13.79 -9.05
CA VAL A 353 1.10 13.67 -9.98
C VAL A 353 0.78 14.23 -11.36
N LEU A 354 1.80 14.40 -12.19
CA LEU A 354 1.64 14.72 -13.61
C LEU A 354 1.47 13.43 -14.42
N ASP A 355 0.38 13.35 -15.18
CA ASP A 355 0.26 12.29 -16.18
C ASP A 355 1.28 12.54 -17.29
N SER A 356 2.29 11.67 -17.39
CA SER A 356 3.46 11.87 -18.23
C SER A 356 3.87 10.59 -18.94
N GLU A 357 4.43 10.73 -20.15
CA GLU A 357 4.92 9.58 -20.92
C GLU A 357 5.87 8.70 -20.10
N PRO A 358 6.86 9.23 -19.36
CA PRO A 358 7.79 8.33 -18.66
C PRO A 358 7.14 7.59 -17.50
N TYR A 359 6.09 8.15 -16.88
CA TYR A 359 5.32 7.44 -15.85
C TYR A 359 4.43 6.36 -16.49
N ARG A 360 3.74 6.67 -17.60
CA ARG A 360 2.95 5.70 -18.37
C ARG A 360 3.82 4.54 -18.83
N ARG A 361 4.95 4.82 -19.48
CA ARG A 361 5.91 3.81 -19.95
C ARG A 361 6.43 2.95 -18.80
N LEU A 362 6.76 3.55 -17.65
CA LEU A 362 7.19 2.81 -16.47
C LEU A 362 6.14 1.79 -16.04
N VAL A 363 4.91 2.25 -15.80
CA VAL A 363 3.87 1.43 -15.18
C VAL A 363 3.25 0.44 -16.16
N ILE A 364 3.16 0.77 -17.45
CA ILE A 364 2.54 -0.08 -18.47
C ILE A 364 3.54 -1.09 -19.02
N GLU A 365 4.77 -0.67 -19.35
CA GLU A 365 5.72 -1.50 -20.08
C GLU A 365 6.86 -2.00 -19.18
N LEU A 366 7.60 -1.07 -18.56
CA LEU A 366 8.88 -1.39 -17.92
C LEU A 366 8.74 -2.26 -16.66
N LEU A 367 7.63 -2.11 -15.93
CA LEU A 367 7.33 -2.96 -14.76
C LEU A 367 6.64 -4.28 -15.12
N ASN A 368 6.20 -4.46 -16.37
CA ASN A 368 5.47 -5.65 -16.77
C ASN A 368 6.30 -6.94 -16.61
N PRO A 369 7.61 -6.97 -16.94
CA PRO A 369 8.45 -8.14 -16.69
C PRO A 369 8.48 -8.59 -15.22
N LEU A 370 8.55 -7.65 -14.26
CA LEU A 370 8.53 -7.99 -12.82
C LEU A 370 7.18 -8.60 -12.41
N ARG A 371 6.07 -8.10 -12.98
CA ARG A 371 4.74 -8.67 -12.73
C ARG A 371 4.63 -10.08 -13.31
N THR A 372 5.19 -10.31 -14.49
CA THR A 372 5.27 -11.63 -15.12
C THR A 372 6.08 -12.60 -14.25
N GLU A 373 7.25 -12.19 -13.76
CA GLU A 373 8.08 -12.99 -12.84
C GLU A 373 7.31 -13.35 -11.55
N ALA A 374 6.69 -12.36 -10.91
CA ALA A 374 5.90 -12.58 -9.70
C ALA A 374 4.71 -13.53 -9.95
N LEU A 375 3.91 -13.28 -10.99
CA LEU A 375 2.79 -14.17 -11.36
C LEU A 375 3.25 -15.60 -11.65
N LYS A 376 4.36 -15.75 -12.38
CA LYS A 376 4.91 -17.06 -12.72
C LYS A 376 5.34 -17.84 -11.48
N ILE A 377 6.13 -17.22 -10.60
CA ILE A 377 6.62 -17.86 -9.36
C ILE A 377 5.46 -18.29 -8.46
N SER A 378 4.44 -17.42 -8.34
CA SER A 378 3.23 -17.74 -7.56
C SER A 378 2.48 -18.92 -8.17
N ALA A 379 2.19 -18.87 -9.48
CA ALA A 379 1.34 -19.83 -10.16
C ALA A 379 1.97 -21.23 -10.31
N GLU A 380 3.29 -21.34 -10.43
CA GLU A 380 4.00 -22.64 -10.61
C GLU A 380 3.78 -23.63 -9.46
N SER A 381 3.38 -23.15 -8.29
CA SER A 381 3.08 -23.99 -7.12
C SER A 381 1.58 -24.25 -6.94
N LEU A 382 0.73 -23.77 -7.86
CA LEU A 382 -0.73 -23.87 -7.79
C LEU A 382 -1.29 -24.84 -8.84
N ASN A 383 -2.60 -25.05 -8.81
CA ASN A 383 -3.30 -25.85 -9.81
C ASN A 383 -3.07 -25.30 -11.25
N TYR A 384 -3.08 -26.20 -12.25
CA TYR A 384 -2.92 -25.84 -13.66
C TYR A 384 -3.84 -24.71 -14.13
N TYR A 385 -5.05 -24.61 -13.56
CA TYR A 385 -5.97 -23.49 -13.79
C TYR A 385 -5.27 -22.13 -13.68
N TYR A 386 -4.48 -21.91 -12.63
CA TYR A 386 -3.74 -20.66 -12.40
C TYR A 386 -2.48 -20.54 -13.27
N GLN A 387 -1.84 -21.66 -13.59
CA GLN A 387 -0.66 -21.69 -14.45
C GLN A 387 -0.97 -21.34 -15.92
N SER A 388 -2.19 -21.61 -16.38
CA SER A 388 -2.63 -21.31 -17.75
C SER A 388 -3.38 -19.98 -17.89
N ARG A 389 -3.45 -19.15 -16.84
CA ARG A 389 -4.18 -17.88 -16.91
C ARG A 389 -3.49 -16.90 -17.85
N VAL A 390 -4.31 -16.15 -18.57
CA VAL A 390 -3.94 -14.93 -19.29
C VAL A 390 -4.42 -13.76 -18.47
N VAL A 391 -3.50 -12.89 -18.05
CA VAL A 391 -3.81 -11.72 -17.23
C VAL A 391 -3.81 -10.48 -18.10
N LYS A 392 -4.94 -9.79 -18.21
CA LYS A 392 -5.07 -8.54 -18.98
C LYS A 392 -4.51 -7.36 -18.18
N VAL A 393 -3.77 -6.46 -18.82
CA VAL A 393 -3.31 -5.21 -18.20
C VAL A 393 -4.18 -4.05 -18.72
N ASP A 394 -4.88 -3.38 -17.81
CA ASP A 394 -5.82 -2.29 -18.12
C ASP A 394 -5.30 -0.96 -17.56
N PRO A 395 -4.73 -0.07 -18.39
CA PRO A 395 -4.27 1.24 -17.98
C PRO A 395 -5.40 2.26 -17.88
N TRP A 396 -5.19 3.30 -17.06
CA TRP A 396 -6.15 4.41 -16.95
C TRP A 396 -6.23 5.29 -18.20
N VAL A 397 -5.30 5.12 -19.15
CA VAL A 397 -5.22 5.90 -20.38
C VAL A 397 -6.01 5.17 -21.47
N PRO A 398 -6.87 5.86 -22.23
CA PRO A 398 -7.55 5.27 -23.38
C PRO A 398 -6.52 4.89 -24.46
N GLN A 399 -6.23 3.60 -24.59
CA GLN A 399 -5.34 3.07 -25.62
C GLN A 399 -5.75 1.64 -25.99
N ASP A 400 -5.22 1.13 -27.10
CA ASP A 400 -5.40 -0.28 -27.45
C ASP A 400 -4.68 -1.16 -26.41
N THR A 401 -5.43 -2.06 -25.79
CA THR A 401 -4.96 -3.00 -24.76
C THR A 401 -4.92 -4.43 -25.28
N SER A 402 -5.20 -4.67 -26.56
CA SER A 402 -5.24 -5.99 -27.18
C SER A 402 -3.95 -6.79 -26.96
N ASN A 403 -2.80 -6.10 -27.03
CA ASN A 403 -1.47 -6.70 -26.85
C ASN A 403 -0.94 -6.61 -25.40
N LEU A 404 -1.68 -6.00 -24.48
CA LEU A 404 -1.27 -5.82 -23.09
C LEU A 404 -1.78 -6.98 -22.23
N THR A 405 -1.19 -8.15 -22.45
CA THR A 405 -1.51 -9.37 -21.69
C THR A 405 -0.25 -10.06 -21.18
N ILE A 406 -0.39 -10.77 -20.07
CA ILE A 406 0.64 -11.65 -19.51
C ILE A 406 0.13 -13.09 -19.62
N GLU A 407 0.77 -13.87 -20.48
CA GLU A 407 0.53 -15.31 -20.61
C GLU A 407 1.48 -16.09 -19.69
N ILE A 408 0.99 -16.48 -18.51
CA ILE A 408 1.81 -17.13 -17.47
C ILE A 408 2.41 -18.45 -17.98
N LYS A 409 1.66 -19.19 -18.79
CA LYS A 409 2.10 -20.46 -19.38
C LYS A 409 3.33 -20.31 -20.27
N ASN A 410 3.39 -19.23 -21.05
CA ASN A 410 4.47 -19.01 -22.02
C ASN A 410 5.73 -18.42 -21.38
N SER A 411 5.63 -17.98 -20.13
CA SER A 411 6.77 -17.46 -19.37
C SER A 411 7.72 -18.60 -18.98
N PRO A 412 9.06 -18.40 -19.05
CA PRO A 412 10.05 -19.43 -18.69
C PRO A 412 9.83 -19.99 -17.28
N ALA A 413 10.17 -21.25 -17.08
CA ALA A 413 10.07 -21.87 -15.77
C ALA A 413 11.08 -21.26 -14.79
N ILE A 414 10.63 -20.90 -13.58
CA ILE A 414 11.47 -20.25 -12.57
C ILE A 414 11.75 -21.19 -11.40
N LYS A 415 10.78 -22.02 -11.01
CA LYS A 415 10.89 -22.98 -9.90
C LYS A 415 12.13 -23.87 -9.99
N THR A 416 12.44 -24.42 -11.17
CA THR A 416 13.62 -25.28 -11.37
C THR A 416 14.94 -24.52 -11.22
N ARG A 417 14.97 -23.25 -11.64
CA ARG A 417 16.13 -22.36 -11.50
C ARG A 417 16.40 -21.96 -10.05
N LEU A 418 15.35 -21.86 -9.23
CA LEU A 418 15.46 -21.44 -7.83
C LEU A 418 15.59 -22.60 -6.83
N ALA A 419 15.23 -23.82 -7.23
CA ALA A 419 15.30 -25.02 -6.38
C ALA A 419 16.68 -25.32 -5.76
N PRO A 420 17.83 -25.00 -6.39
CA PRO A 420 19.14 -25.27 -5.80
C PRO A 420 19.44 -24.50 -4.50
N TRP A 421 18.83 -23.33 -4.30
CA TRP A 421 19.07 -22.47 -3.13
C TRP A 421 18.48 -23.11 -1.86
N LYS A 422 19.37 -23.66 -1.01
CA LYS A 422 19.03 -24.24 0.31
C LYS A 422 20.16 -24.03 1.32
N VAL A 423 20.59 -22.78 1.50
CA VAL A 423 21.71 -22.46 2.40
C VAL A 423 21.25 -22.57 3.86
N ARG A 424 21.98 -23.31 4.69
CA ARG A 424 21.52 -23.64 6.06
C ARG A 424 22.62 -23.86 7.07
N GLY A 425 22.26 -23.88 8.35
CA GLY A 425 23.16 -24.21 9.45
C GLY A 425 24.40 -23.31 9.51
N THR A 426 25.60 -23.92 9.57
CA THR A 426 26.86 -23.18 9.68
C THR A 426 27.16 -22.31 8.46
N ASP A 427 26.68 -22.68 7.27
CA ASP A 427 26.91 -21.86 6.07
C ASP A 427 26.18 -20.52 6.16
N ILE A 428 25.00 -20.46 6.80
CA ILE A 428 24.31 -19.17 7.07
C ILE A 428 25.11 -18.30 8.03
N GLN A 429 25.74 -18.89 9.05
CA GLN A 429 26.58 -18.13 9.98
C GLN A 429 27.74 -17.43 9.25
N THR A 430 28.28 -18.04 8.18
CA THR A 430 29.32 -17.37 7.37
C THR A 430 28.80 -16.10 6.68
N VAL A 431 27.52 -16.08 6.27
CA VAL A 431 26.86 -14.90 5.69
C VAL A 431 26.63 -13.84 6.78
N LEU A 432 26.14 -14.23 7.95
CA LEU A 432 25.74 -13.31 9.04
C LEU A 432 26.90 -12.82 9.92
N SER A 433 28.05 -13.50 9.91
CA SER A 433 29.20 -13.21 10.80
C SER A 433 29.88 -11.86 10.56
N LYS A 434 29.53 -11.15 9.49
CA LYS A 434 29.99 -9.79 9.21
C LYS A 434 29.04 -8.79 9.88
N PRO A 435 29.47 -8.09 10.96
CA PRO A 435 28.59 -7.19 11.67
C PRO A 435 28.28 -5.96 10.80
N SER A 436 26.99 -5.63 10.60
CA SER A 436 26.46 -4.24 10.59
C SER A 436 25.21 -3.97 9.73
N HIS A 437 24.33 -4.93 9.42
CA HIS A 437 23.20 -4.61 8.54
C HIS A 437 21.85 -5.10 9.08
N THR A 438 20.88 -4.17 9.08
CA THR A 438 19.44 -4.42 9.27
C THR A 438 18.80 -5.15 8.07
N SER A 439 19.55 -5.38 6.99
CA SER A 439 19.12 -6.01 5.74
C SER A 439 20.16 -7.03 5.27
N PHE A 440 19.76 -7.94 4.38
CA PHE A 440 20.53 -9.14 4.02
C PHE A 440 21.18 -9.08 2.64
N PHE A 441 20.99 -8.01 1.85
CA PHE A 441 21.48 -7.95 0.47
C PHE A 441 23.00 -7.90 0.39
N LEU A 442 23.64 -7.00 1.15
CA LEU A 442 25.10 -6.86 1.12
C LEU A 442 25.80 -8.14 1.61
N PRO A 443 25.44 -8.73 2.77
CA PRO A 443 26.03 -9.99 3.21
C PRO A 443 25.90 -11.11 2.18
N CYS A 444 24.73 -11.27 1.54
CA CYS A 444 24.50 -12.28 0.52
C CYS A 444 25.40 -12.08 -0.71
N LEU A 445 25.50 -10.85 -1.22
CA LEU A 445 26.36 -10.56 -2.38
C LEU A 445 27.83 -10.79 -2.04
N GLN A 446 28.27 -10.37 -0.85
CA GLN A 446 29.64 -10.58 -0.40
C GLN A 446 29.99 -12.05 -0.21
N SER A 447 29.06 -12.89 0.28
CA SER A 447 29.33 -14.32 0.42
C SER A 447 29.52 -15.02 -0.92
N LEU A 448 28.85 -14.55 -1.99
CA LEU A 448 29.01 -15.12 -3.34
C LEU A 448 30.30 -14.70 -4.05
N LYS A 449 31.11 -13.80 -3.45
CA LYS A 449 32.48 -13.53 -3.96
C LYS A 449 33.41 -14.72 -3.71
N ASP A 450 33.15 -15.53 -2.68
CA ASP A 450 33.90 -16.75 -2.43
C ASP A 450 33.37 -17.88 -3.33
N ALA A 451 34.20 -18.32 -4.27
CA ALA A 451 33.86 -19.39 -5.19
C ALA A 451 33.56 -20.72 -4.49
N SER A 452 34.20 -20.97 -3.33
CA SER A 452 33.95 -22.18 -2.55
C SER A 452 32.57 -22.15 -1.89
N PHE A 453 32.16 -20.98 -1.38
CA PHE A 453 30.82 -20.77 -0.85
C PHE A 453 29.77 -20.87 -1.95
N ALA A 454 29.96 -20.21 -3.09
CA ALA A 454 29.04 -20.26 -4.22
C ALA A 454 28.74 -21.71 -4.67
N GLN A 455 29.76 -22.58 -4.72
CA GLN A 455 29.54 -23.99 -5.06
C GLN A 455 28.69 -24.74 -4.03
N LYS A 456 28.82 -24.42 -2.73
CA LYS A 456 27.99 -25.01 -1.66
C LYS A 456 26.53 -24.59 -1.74
N THR A 457 26.25 -23.39 -2.25
CA THR A 457 24.86 -22.91 -2.40
C THR A 457 24.08 -23.64 -3.50
N ILE A 458 24.73 -24.41 -4.37
CA ILE A 458 24.10 -25.23 -5.40
C ILE A 458 23.84 -26.63 -4.84
N THR A 459 22.63 -26.86 -4.35
CA THR A 459 22.24 -28.16 -3.82
C THR A 459 22.10 -29.20 -4.93
N LYS A 460 22.99 -30.20 -4.95
CA LYS A 460 22.96 -31.31 -5.94
C LYS A 460 22.29 -32.59 -5.44
N GLU A 461 22.20 -32.78 -4.13
CA GLU A 461 21.68 -34.01 -3.51
C GLU A 461 20.25 -33.84 -2.98
N ARG A 462 19.55 -34.96 -2.74
CA ARG A 462 18.25 -34.96 -2.06
C ARG A 462 18.42 -34.53 -0.61
N VAL A 463 18.14 -33.26 -0.34
CA VAL A 463 18.12 -32.71 1.02
C VAL A 463 16.92 -33.27 1.79
N LYS A 464 17.13 -33.64 3.07
CA LYS A 464 16.04 -33.95 3.98
C LYS A 464 15.14 -32.72 4.13
N HIS A 465 13.87 -32.87 3.79
CA HIS A 465 12.86 -31.82 3.94
C HIS A 465 12.29 -31.82 5.38
N PRO A 466 11.92 -30.64 5.91
CA PRO A 466 12.14 -29.30 5.34
C PRO A 466 13.61 -28.89 5.41
N ALA A 467 14.06 -28.11 4.43
CA ALA A 467 15.46 -27.72 4.30
C ALA A 467 15.83 -26.51 5.17
N LEU A 468 14.89 -25.56 5.31
CA LEU A 468 15.07 -24.27 5.97
C LEU A 468 14.16 -24.19 7.20
N THR A 469 14.74 -23.89 8.36
CA THR A 469 14.07 -23.98 9.66
C THR A 469 14.01 -22.65 10.41
N THR A 470 15.09 -21.88 10.37
CA THR A 470 15.20 -20.61 11.12
C THR A 470 14.75 -19.40 10.28
N PRO A 471 14.34 -18.29 10.91
CA PRO A 471 14.03 -17.04 10.19
C PRO A 471 15.18 -16.54 9.31
N ASP A 472 16.42 -16.65 9.79
CA ASP A 472 17.57 -16.17 9.02
C ASP A 472 17.85 -17.03 7.80
N GLU A 473 17.74 -18.36 7.90
CA GLU A 473 17.78 -19.27 6.75
C GLU A 473 16.75 -18.87 5.69
N ILE A 474 15.53 -18.57 6.09
CA ILE A 474 14.45 -18.23 5.16
C ILE A 474 14.70 -16.90 4.47
N VAL A 475 15.07 -15.86 5.23
CA VAL A 475 15.25 -14.52 4.66
C VAL A 475 16.48 -14.49 3.77
N VAL A 476 17.58 -15.13 4.16
CA VAL A 476 18.81 -15.22 3.34
C VAL A 476 18.54 -15.97 2.04
N ASP A 477 17.89 -17.14 2.08
CA ASP A 477 17.54 -17.87 0.85
C ASP A 477 16.52 -17.12 -0.01
N ALA A 478 15.56 -16.40 0.60
CA ALA A 478 14.65 -15.53 -0.14
C ALA A 478 15.41 -14.39 -0.84
N THR A 479 16.41 -13.80 -0.18
CA THR A 479 17.28 -12.77 -0.76
C THR A 479 18.13 -13.34 -1.90
N PHE A 480 18.75 -14.52 -1.75
CA PHE A 480 19.49 -15.17 -2.84
C PHE A 480 18.61 -15.46 -4.04
N ARG A 481 17.43 -16.05 -3.81
CA ARG A 481 16.46 -16.33 -4.88
C ARG A 481 16.01 -15.05 -5.56
N PHE A 482 15.73 -13.99 -4.82
CA PHE A 482 15.40 -12.68 -5.39
C PHE A 482 16.53 -12.11 -6.26
N LEU A 483 17.77 -12.15 -5.77
CA LEU A 483 18.94 -11.68 -6.52
C LEU A 483 19.16 -12.49 -7.81
N HIS A 484 18.89 -13.80 -7.77
CA HIS A 484 18.94 -14.68 -8.94
C HIS A 484 17.82 -14.34 -9.94
N VAL A 485 16.57 -14.20 -9.50
CA VAL A 485 15.44 -13.79 -10.38
C VAL A 485 15.74 -12.46 -11.06
N ARG A 486 16.23 -11.47 -10.32
CA ARG A 486 16.57 -10.15 -10.86
C ARG A 486 17.83 -10.12 -11.73
N GLY A 487 18.60 -11.21 -11.81
CA GLY A 487 19.81 -11.31 -12.62
C GLY A 487 21.03 -10.58 -12.03
N TYR A 488 21.04 -10.33 -10.72
CA TYR A 488 22.27 -9.93 -10.00
C TYR A 488 23.21 -11.12 -9.80
N VAL A 489 22.64 -12.32 -9.83
CA VAL A 489 23.34 -13.60 -9.71
C VAL A 489 22.95 -14.47 -10.91
N ASP A 490 23.91 -15.19 -11.48
CA ASP A 490 23.69 -16.13 -12.60
C ASP A 490 23.28 -17.53 -12.12
N ASP A 491 22.97 -18.43 -13.06
CA ASP A 491 22.57 -19.81 -12.74
C ASP A 491 23.72 -20.64 -12.11
N ASN A 492 24.97 -20.14 -12.14
CA ASN A 492 26.12 -20.74 -11.45
C ASN A 492 26.37 -20.12 -10.06
N HIS A 493 25.42 -19.31 -9.58
CA HIS A 493 25.48 -18.60 -8.30
C HIS A 493 26.67 -17.63 -8.20
N LYS A 494 27.08 -17.03 -9.33
CA LYS A 494 28.12 -16.00 -9.40
C LYS A 494 27.53 -14.62 -9.61
N LEU A 495 28.20 -13.60 -9.08
CA LEU A 495 27.81 -12.21 -9.29
C LEU A 495 27.95 -11.79 -10.76
N THR A 496 26.87 -11.28 -11.34
CA THR A 496 26.90 -10.62 -12.66
C THR A 496 27.54 -9.24 -12.56
N THR A 497 27.73 -8.53 -13.68
CA THR A 497 28.21 -7.13 -13.67
C THR A 497 27.31 -6.26 -12.80
N TRP A 498 25.98 -6.42 -12.93
CA TRP A 498 25.02 -5.73 -12.07
C TRP A 498 25.12 -6.17 -10.61
N GLY A 499 25.38 -7.45 -10.33
CA GLY A 499 25.58 -7.95 -8.96
C GLY A 499 26.80 -7.34 -8.27
N LYS A 500 27.92 -7.22 -9.00
CA LYS A 500 29.15 -6.56 -8.50
C LYS A 500 28.93 -5.07 -8.27
N ALA A 501 28.26 -4.38 -9.19
CA ALA A 501 27.94 -2.97 -9.06
C ALA A 501 27.01 -2.69 -7.86
N LEU A 502 25.97 -3.53 -7.68
CA LEU A 502 25.07 -3.44 -6.54
C LEU A 502 25.82 -3.66 -5.22
N GLU A 503 26.69 -4.67 -5.13
CA GLU A 503 27.48 -4.94 -3.93
C GLU A 503 28.37 -3.76 -3.54
N ALA A 504 29.06 -3.17 -4.51
CA ALA A 504 29.93 -2.02 -4.27
C ALA A 504 29.16 -0.81 -3.73
N ALA A 505 27.96 -0.55 -4.25
CA ALA A 505 27.10 0.55 -3.81
C ALA A 505 26.50 0.32 -2.41
N LEU A 506 26.10 -0.92 -2.12
CA LEU A 506 25.56 -1.30 -0.82
C LEU A 506 26.61 -1.19 0.30
N ALA A 507 27.90 -1.26 -0.02
CA ALA A 507 28.97 -1.11 0.96
C ALA A 507 29.09 0.32 1.55
N VAL A 508 28.50 1.33 0.90
CA VAL A 508 28.63 2.75 1.30
C VAL A 508 27.31 3.44 1.65
N THR A 509 26.17 2.82 1.33
CA THR A 509 24.83 3.43 1.45
C THR A 509 23.80 2.44 2.01
N ASP A 510 22.65 2.95 2.46
CA ASP A 510 21.53 2.16 2.97
C ASP A 510 21.02 1.11 1.96
N GLU A 511 20.73 -0.10 2.43
CA GLU A 511 20.50 -1.24 1.53
C GLU A 511 19.23 -1.11 0.70
N GLU A 512 18.10 -0.78 1.32
CA GLU A 512 16.81 -0.75 0.62
C GLU A 512 16.79 0.35 -0.45
N THR A 513 17.27 1.54 -0.09
CA THR A 513 17.31 2.67 -1.03
C THR A 513 18.24 2.42 -2.20
N THR A 514 19.37 1.74 -1.96
CA THR A 514 20.33 1.37 -3.00
C THR A 514 19.74 0.34 -3.97
N VAL A 515 19.09 -0.72 -3.49
CA VAL A 515 18.45 -1.73 -4.36
C VAL A 515 17.38 -1.09 -5.26
N VAL A 516 16.52 -0.23 -4.69
CA VAL A 516 15.51 0.49 -5.49
C VAL A 516 16.18 1.44 -6.49
N GLY A 517 17.23 2.16 -6.09
CA GLY A 517 18.01 3.02 -6.99
C GLY A 517 18.62 2.27 -8.18
N VAL A 518 19.18 1.08 -7.95
CA VAL A 518 19.74 0.23 -9.01
C VAL A 518 18.67 -0.26 -9.97
N GLU A 519 17.52 -0.69 -9.45
CA GLU A 519 16.38 -1.05 -10.29
C GLU A 519 15.90 0.14 -11.13
N MET A 520 15.85 1.35 -10.56
CA MET A 520 15.51 2.55 -11.32
C MET A 520 16.53 2.90 -12.41
N LEU A 521 17.83 2.68 -12.15
CA LEU A 521 18.89 2.82 -13.17
C LEU A 521 18.70 1.83 -14.32
N ARG A 522 18.44 0.55 -14.01
CA ARG A 522 18.17 -0.50 -15.02
C ARG A 522 16.97 -0.17 -15.89
N LEU A 523 15.97 0.48 -15.32
CA LEU A 523 14.77 0.96 -16.02
C LEU A 523 14.98 2.29 -16.76
N GLY A 524 16.18 2.88 -16.72
CA GLY A 524 16.53 4.10 -17.44
C GLY A 524 15.82 5.36 -16.93
N LEU A 525 15.43 5.39 -15.64
CA LEU A 525 14.60 6.47 -15.09
C LEU A 525 15.39 7.72 -14.67
N PHE A 526 16.70 7.58 -14.42
CA PHE A 526 17.56 8.70 -14.06
C PHE A 526 17.99 9.48 -15.30
N THR A 527 17.26 10.56 -15.58
CA THR A 527 17.54 11.48 -16.69
C THR A 527 17.54 12.92 -16.20
N GLY A 528 18.34 13.77 -16.85
CA GLY A 528 18.37 15.22 -16.60
C GLY A 528 17.15 15.99 -17.13
N ASN A 529 16.23 15.31 -17.81
CA ASN A 529 14.94 15.86 -18.24
C ASN A 529 14.08 16.24 -17.03
N PHE A 530 12.97 16.93 -17.23
CA PHE A 530 11.95 17.07 -16.19
C PHE A 530 11.30 15.71 -15.88
N ALA A 531 10.58 15.60 -14.75
CA ALA A 531 9.92 14.33 -14.40
C ALA A 531 8.81 13.95 -15.41
N THR A 532 8.27 14.94 -16.12
CA THR A 532 7.37 14.78 -17.28
C THR A 532 8.02 14.14 -18.50
N GLY A 533 9.36 14.04 -18.53
CA GLY A 533 10.12 13.58 -19.71
C GLY A 533 10.56 14.69 -20.64
N THR A 534 10.01 15.90 -20.49
CA THR A 534 10.39 17.07 -21.28
C THR A 534 11.89 17.36 -21.10
N PRO A 535 12.67 17.46 -22.18
CA PRO A 535 14.09 17.81 -22.06
C PRO A 535 14.26 19.27 -21.64
N VAL A 536 15.37 19.56 -20.96
CA VAL A 536 15.80 20.95 -20.76
C VAL A 536 16.21 21.51 -22.12
N ALA A 537 15.74 22.70 -22.48
CA ALA A 537 16.07 23.31 -23.77
C ALA A 537 17.58 23.59 -23.85
N ARG A 538 18.26 23.13 -24.90
CA ARG A 538 19.71 23.36 -25.10
C ARG A 538 20.07 24.83 -25.30
N SER A 539 19.11 25.67 -25.69
CA SER A 539 19.25 27.12 -25.81
C SER A 539 19.17 27.86 -24.47
N ASP A 540 18.81 27.17 -23.39
CA ASP A 540 18.74 27.74 -22.05
C ASP A 540 20.15 28.06 -21.55
N LYS A 541 20.37 29.29 -21.07
CA LYS A 541 21.68 29.73 -20.56
C LYS A 541 22.13 28.89 -19.36
N ASP A 542 21.19 28.36 -18.59
CA ASP A 542 21.45 27.49 -17.44
C ASP A 542 21.25 26.00 -17.77
N TYR A 543 21.30 25.61 -19.05
CA TYR A 543 21.03 24.24 -19.50
C TYR A 543 21.80 23.17 -18.68
N PRO A 544 23.14 23.20 -18.55
CA PRO A 544 23.87 22.17 -17.81
C PRO A 544 23.44 22.12 -16.34
N ARG A 545 23.22 23.29 -15.73
CA ARG A 545 22.82 23.42 -14.33
C ARG A 545 21.45 22.79 -14.07
N LYS A 546 20.46 23.13 -14.89
CA LYS A 546 19.10 22.56 -14.77
C LYS A 546 19.10 21.04 -14.96
N VAL A 547 19.88 20.54 -15.92
CA VAL A 547 20.08 19.11 -16.14
C VAL A 547 20.64 18.41 -14.89
N TYR A 548 21.71 18.97 -14.30
CA TYR A 548 22.31 18.40 -13.09
C TYR A 548 21.41 18.51 -11.87
N THR A 549 20.80 19.67 -11.63
CA THR A 549 19.85 19.87 -10.52
C THR A 549 18.69 18.88 -10.62
N ASN A 550 18.10 18.69 -11.80
CA ASN A 550 17.03 17.70 -12.02
C ASN A 550 17.50 16.28 -11.67
N LEU A 551 18.68 15.88 -12.15
CA LEU A 551 19.19 14.53 -11.96
C LEU A 551 19.51 14.25 -10.48
N ILE A 552 20.19 15.19 -9.82
CA ILE A 552 20.61 15.08 -8.42
C ILE A 552 19.40 15.11 -7.47
N SER A 553 18.46 16.04 -7.66
CA SER A 553 17.26 16.15 -6.82
C SER A 553 16.33 14.95 -6.96
N LYS A 554 16.19 14.38 -8.16
CA LYS A 554 15.46 13.11 -8.36
C LYS A 554 16.12 11.95 -7.64
N THR A 555 17.44 11.84 -7.71
CA THR A 555 18.20 10.81 -6.99
C THR A 555 18.00 10.93 -5.49
N ALA A 556 17.97 12.16 -4.98
CA ALA A 556 17.69 12.42 -3.57
C ALA A 556 16.29 12.00 -3.11
N CYS A 557 15.29 11.90 -3.99
CA CYS A 557 13.97 11.33 -3.64
C CYS A 557 14.04 9.84 -3.22
N LEU A 558 15.15 9.13 -3.49
CA LEU A 558 15.35 7.78 -2.96
C LEU A 558 15.43 7.78 -1.43
N GLY A 559 15.89 8.87 -0.81
CA GLY A 559 16.03 9.00 0.64
C GLY A 559 14.89 9.78 1.28
N ARG A 560 14.81 9.71 2.61
CA ARG A 560 13.80 10.42 3.40
C ARG A 560 14.40 11.64 4.10
N ILE A 561 13.73 12.77 4.01
CA ILE A 561 14.14 13.99 4.73
C ILE A 561 14.01 13.80 6.25
N ARG A 562 14.96 14.34 7.00
CA ARG A 562 14.97 14.27 8.47
C ARG A 562 14.01 15.30 9.07
N HIS A 563 12.74 14.95 9.14
CA HIS A 563 11.66 15.81 9.64
C HIS A 563 11.15 15.39 11.03
N LYS A 564 10.65 16.34 11.82
CA LYS A 564 9.92 16.09 13.08
C LYS A 564 8.54 15.46 12.79
N PRO A 565 7.88 14.78 13.74
CA PRO A 565 6.52 14.27 13.53
C PRO A 565 5.50 15.42 13.62
N MET A 566 5.52 16.29 12.60
CA MET A 566 4.68 17.48 12.44
C MET A 566 4.33 17.66 10.97
N GLY A 567 3.31 18.48 10.69
CA GLY A 567 2.98 18.86 9.31
C GLY A 567 4.15 19.56 8.61
N PHE A 568 4.39 19.19 7.36
CA PHE A 568 5.45 19.79 6.55
C PHE A 568 5.17 21.27 6.29
N VAL A 569 6.23 22.07 6.39
CA VAL A 569 6.25 23.48 6.02
C VAL A 569 7.47 23.69 5.14
N GLY A 570 7.25 24.16 3.92
CA GLY A 570 8.31 24.41 2.96
C GLY A 570 7.81 24.43 1.51
N PRO A 571 8.71 24.62 0.55
CA PRO A 571 8.39 24.59 -0.87
C PRO A 571 7.85 23.21 -1.29
N LEU A 572 7.00 23.22 -2.31
CA LEU A 572 6.43 22.03 -2.95
C LEU A 572 6.91 21.93 -4.39
N ASP A 573 7.07 20.71 -4.88
CA ASP A 573 7.48 20.46 -6.27
C ASP A 573 6.73 19.25 -6.85
N ARG A 574 5.83 19.54 -7.80
CA ARG A 574 5.00 18.52 -8.47
C ARG A 574 5.82 17.57 -9.35
N GLN A 575 6.95 18.02 -9.90
CA GLN A 575 7.85 17.17 -10.70
C GLN A 575 8.53 16.14 -9.79
N LEU A 576 9.03 16.57 -8.64
CA LEU A 576 9.67 15.67 -7.67
C LEU A 576 8.66 14.74 -7.01
N LEU A 577 7.42 15.18 -6.75
CA LEU A 577 6.32 14.29 -6.36
C LEU A 577 6.07 13.21 -7.43
N THR A 578 5.99 13.62 -8.70
CA THR A 578 5.79 12.67 -9.82
C THR A 578 6.93 11.67 -9.90
N PHE A 579 8.17 12.08 -9.65
CA PHE A 579 9.31 11.17 -9.59
C PHE A 579 9.26 10.26 -8.35
N ALA A 580 8.88 10.76 -7.18
CA ALA A 580 8.72 9.95 -5.98
C ALA A 580 7.70 8.81 -6.19
N TRP A 581 6.59 9.06 -6.90
CA TRP A 581 5.64 8.00 -7.26
C TRP A 581 6.20 6.96 -8.24
N LYS A 582 7.20 7.30 -9.07
CA LYS A 582 7.96 6.30 -9.85
C LYS A 582 8.77 5.40 -8.92
N ILE A 583 9.42 5.98 -7.90
CA ILE A 583 10.13 5.22 -6.85
C ILE A 583 9.15 4.27 -6.14
N THR A 584 7.96 4.76 -5.76
CA THR A 584 6.92 3.94 -5.12
C THR A 584 6.50 2.76 -5.99
N ALA A 585 6.28 2.98 -7.30
CA ALA A 585 5.88 1.93 -8.23
C ALA A 585 6.95 0.83 -8.37
N VAL A 586 8.23 1.22 -8.46
CA VAL A 586 9.36 0.28 -8.52
C VAL A 586 9.50 -0.47 -7.20
N ARG A 587 9.51 0.25 -6.06
CA ARG A 587 9.62 -0.33 -4.72
C ARG A 587 8.55 -1.38 -4.44
N ARG A 588 7.28 -1.09 -4.79
CA ARG A 588 6.18 -2.05 -4.64
C ARG A 588 6.34 -3.28 -5.51
N SER A 589 6.72 -3.11 -6.78
CA SER A 589 6.94 -4.23 -7.70
C SER A 589 8.06 -5.17 -7.21
N VAL A 590 9.12 -4.59 -6.65
CA VAL A 590 10.23 -5.34 -6.03
C VAL A 590 9.76 -6.05 -4.76
N ARG A 591 8.95 -5.40 -3.92
CA ARG A 591 8.36 -6.01 -2.72
C ARG A 591 7.45 -7.19 -3.07
N ASP A 592 6.56 -7.02 -4.04
CA ASP A 592 5.62 -8.05 -4.49
C ASP A 592 6.38 -9.29 -4.99
N LEU A 593 7.47 -9.08 -5.74
CA LEU A 593 8.34 -10.16 -6.20
C LEU A 593 9.01 -10.89 -5.02
N LEU A 594 9.57 -10.16 -4.06
CA LEU A 594 10.23 -10.76 -2.90
C LEU A 594 9.25 -11.56 -2.02
N GLU A 595 8.05 -11.04 -1.77
CA GLU A 595 7.00 -11.76 -1.03
C GLU A 595 6.59 -13.05 -1.76
N THR A 596 6.51 -13.00 -3.09
CA THR A 596 6.16 -14.16 -3.90
C THR A 596 7.28 -15.21 -3.92
N VAL A 597 8.54 -14.77 -4.05
CA VAL A 597 9.72 -15.65 -3.91
C VAL A 597 9.70 -16.34 -2.54
N THR A 598 9.53 -15.56 -1.48
CA THR A 598 9.49 -16.08 -0.10
C THR A 598 8.36 -17.10 0.04
N THR A 599 7.15 -16.74 -0.37
CA THR A 599 5.97 -17.63 -0.28
C THR A 599 6.14 -18.90 -1.10
N SER A 600 6.78 -18.84 -2.27
CA SER A 600 7.04 -20.02 -3.09
C SER A 600 7.92 -21.05 -2.37
N MET A 601 8.84 -20.63 -1.51
CA MET A 601 9.67 -21.55 -0.72
C MET A 601 8.81 -22.41 0.23
N PHE A 602 7.78 -21.80 0.81
CA PHE A 602 6.82 -22.48 1.67
C PHE A 602 5.92 -23.46 0.90
N LEU A 603 5.35 -22.99 -0.22
CA LEU A 603 4.49 -23.82 -1.07
C LEU A 603 5.23 -25.03 -1.65
N ASN A 604 6.54 -24.88 -1.92
CA ASN A 604 7.39 -25.96 -2.41
C ASN A 604 7.86 -26.93 -1.31
N GLY A 605 7.55 -26.67 -0.04
CA GLY A 605 7.98 -27.51 1.08
C GLY A 605 9.48 -27.42 1.38
N ASP A 606 10.14 -26.34 0.93
CA ASP A 606 11.55 -26.08 1.28
C ASP A 606 11.69 -25.62 2.73
N VAL A 607 10.63 -25.04 3.31
CA VAL A 607 10.64 -24.39 4.61
C VAL A 607 9.78 -25.16 5.62
N GLU A 608 10.22 -25.22 6.88
CA GLU A 608 9.44 -25.71 8.02
C GLU A 608 8.16 -24.88 8.18
N ARG A 609 7.01 -25.55 8.26
CA ARG A 609 5.68 -24.90 8.26
C ARG A 609 5.14 -24.69 9.67
N GLU A 610 5.49 -25.60 10.58
CA GLU A 610 5.11 -25.48 11.99
C GLU A 610 6.03 -24.48 12.69
N ARG A 611 5.53 -23.26 12.89
CA ARG A 611 6.30 -22.18 13.51
C ARG A 611 5.44 -21.12 14.18
N ASP A 612 6.02 -20.44 15.17
CA ASP A 612 5.44 -19.37 15.98
C ASP A 612 6.10 -17.99 15.75
N ASP A 613 7.18 -17.94 14.97
CA ASP A 613 8.02 -16.76 14.72
C ASP A 613 7.62 -15.94 13.47
N TRP A 614 6.37 -16.04 13.01
CA TRP A 614 5.87 -15.35 11.81
C TRP A 614 6.09 -13.84 11.82
N THR A 615 5.85 -13.19 12.95
CA THR A 615 6.01 -11.72 13.08
C THR A 615 7.46 -11.30 12.94
N LEU A 616 8.40 -12.11 13.46
CA LEU A 616 9.83 -11.90 13.29
C LEU A 616 10.21 -12.02 11.80
N LEU A 617 9.74 -13.07 11.13
CA LEU A 617 9.98 -13.27 9.69
C LEU A 617 9.47 -12.10 8.85
N VAL A 618 8.22 -11.68 9.05
CA VAL A 618 7.62 -10.56 8.29
C VAL A 618 8.33 -9.24 8.57
N SER A 619 8.77 -9.00 9.82
CA SER A 619 9.49 -7.78 10.19
C SER A 619 10.85 -7.62 9.51
N LYS A 620 11.47 -8.74 9.12
CA LYS A 620 12.77 -8.78 8.44
C LYS A 620 12.68 -8.53 6.93
N LEU A 621 11.47 -8.59 6.35
CA LEU A 621 11.32 -8.38 4.90
C LEU A 621 11.43 -6.87 4.55
N PRO A 622 12.30 -6.48 3.60
CA PRO A 622 12.57 -5.08 3.24
C PRO A 622 11.45 -4.40 2.43
N PHE A 623 11.59 -3.09 2.16
CA PHE A 623 10.71 -2.30 1.28
C PHE A 623 9.30 -2.05 1.83
N ALA A 624 9.16 -2.05 3.16
CA ALA A 624 7.87 -1.87 3.82
C ALA A 624 7.29 -0.46 3.66
N GLY A 625 8.11 0.57 3.44
CA GLY A 625 7.66 1.97 3.44
C GLY A 625 8.23 2.81 2.32
N ASP A 626 7.66 3.98 2.08
CA ASP A 626 8.10 4.94 1.06
C ASP A 626 8.61 6.25 1.71
N ASN A 627 9.50 6.95 0.99
CA ASN A 627 10.24 8.11 1.47
C ASN A 627 9.67 9.46 1.03
N GLY A 628 8.87 9.49 -0.04
CA GLY A 628 8.29 10.72 -0.60
C GLY A 628 9.32 11.64 -1.27
N SER A 629 8.89 12.84 -1.69
CA SER A 629 9.71 13.80 -2.43
C SER A 629 10.47 14.80 -1.55
N GLY A 630 10.24 14.80 -0.24
CA GLY A 630 10.74 15.84 0.67
C GLY A 630 12.26 16.04 0.64
N LEU A 631 13.04 14.95 0.53
CA LEU A 631 14.51 15.08 0.45
C LEU A 631 14.96 15.65 -0.89
N GLY A 632 14.33 15.24 -2.00
CA GLY A 632 14.59 15.80 -3.31
C GLY A 632 14.26 17.29 -3.38
N ILE A 633 13.16 17.71 -2.75
CA ILE A 633 12.78 19.13 -2.67
C ILE A 633 13.87 19.90 -1.92
N ALA A 634 14.29 19.42 -0.75
CA ALA A 634 15.34 20.07 0.03
C ALA A 634 16.67 20.20 -0.74
N VAL A 635 17.07 19.17 -1.49
CA VAL A 635 18.26 19.20 -2.34
C VAL A 635 18.10 20.19 -3.48
N LYS A 636 16.96 20.21 -4.15
CA LYS A 636 16.68 21.16 -5.23
C LYS A 636 16.72 22.60 -4.71
N THR A 637 16.02 22.89 -3.62
CA THR A 637 16.02 24.22 -3.00
C THR A 637 17.42 24.67 -2.61
N TYR A 638 18.25 23.78 -2.04
CA TYR A 638 19.65 24.08 -1.75
C TYR A 638 20.46 24.40 -3.01
N LEU A 639 20.34 23.59 -4.06
CA LEU A 639 21.07 23.80 -5.32
C LEU A 639 20.63 25.10 -6.01
N ASP A 640 19.33 25.37 -6.07
CA ASP A 640 18.79 26.59 -6.67
C ASP A 640 19.29 27.83 -5.91
N ALA A 641 19.24 27.82 -4.58
CA ALA A 641 19.71 28.95 -3.76
C ALA A 641 21.21 29.21 -3.86
N VAL A 642 22.04 28.16 -3.95
CA VAL A 642 23.49 28.33 -4.19
C VAL A 642 23.75 28.97 -5.55
N ASN A 643 22.90 28.72 -6.55
CA ASN A 643 23.06 29.21 -7.91
C ASN A 643 22.50 30.63 -8.14
N GLU A 644 21.58 31.09 -7.29
CA GLU A 644 21.04 32.46 -7.35
C GLU A 644 22.06 33.52 -6.94
N GLU A 645 23.09 33.13 -6.19
CA GLU A 645 24.14 34.04 -5.72
C GLU A 645 25.32 34.13 -6.71
N GLY A 646 25.87 35.34 -6.85
CA GLY A 646 26.96 35.61 -7.79
C GLY A 646 28.31 34.97 -7.41
N GLU A 647 28.55 34.74 -6.11
CA GLU A 647 29.77 34.10 -5.60
C GLU A 647 29.44 32.95 -4.64
N ILE A 648 29.92 31.74 -4.98
CA ILE A 648 29.71 30.54 -4.17
C ILE A 648 30.84 30.41 -3.14
N THR A 649 30.60 30.91 -1.93
CA THR A 649 31.53 30.80 -0.79
C THR A 649 31.11 29.68 0.18
N ASP A 650 32.04 29.17 1.00
CA ASP A 650 31.69 28.19 2.04
C ASP A 650 30.84 28.80 3.17
N ALA A 651 30.99 30.10 3.41
CA ALA A 651 30.11 30.86 4.30
C ALA A 651 28.66 30.85 3.78
N LEU A 652 28.46 31.09 2.48
CA LEU A 652 27.13 31.01 1.84
C LEU A 652 26.53 29.60 1.99
N LYS A 653 27.28 28.56 1.61
CA LYS A 653 26.81 27.16 1.74
C LYS A 653 26.42 26.85 3.19
N THR A 654 27.18 27.34 4.17
CA THR A 654 26.91 27.14 5.59
C THR A 654 25.62 27.85 6.00
N SER A 655 25.44 29.11 5.59
CA SER A 655 24.24 29.90 5.88
C SER A 655 22.96 29.27 5.30
N ILE A 656 23.02 28.79 4.04
CA ILE A 656 21.90 28.05 3.43
C ILE A 656 21.63 26.75 4.18
N LYS A 657 22.67 25.96 4.50
CA LYS A 657 22.52 24.70 5.26
C LYS A 657 21.93 24.92 6.65
N GLN A 658 22.28 26.03 7.28
CA GLN A 658 21.79 26.41 8.60
C GLN A 658 20.41 27.08 8.55
N GLN A 659 19.92 27.40 7.34
CA GLN A 659 18.63 28.05 7.10
C GLN A 659 18.55 29.47 7.69
N GLU A 660 19.62 30.25 7.57
CA GLU A 660 19.70 31.60 8.13
C GLU A 660 19.07 32.66 7.21
N GLY A 661 18.49 33.69 7.82
CA GLY A 661 17.93 34.84 7.10
C GLY A 661 16.88 34.44 6.07
N LYS A 662 17.14 34.74 4.80
CA LYS A 662 16.22 34.47 3.67
C LYS A 662 16.12 32.98 3.29
N TYR A 663 16.99 32.12 3.82
CA TYR A 663 17.06 30.68 3.50
C TYR A 663 16.24 29.80 4.46
N ASN A 664 15.36 30.39 5.27
CA ASN A 664 14.51 29.67 6.22
C ASN A 664 13.26 29.07 5.57
N TRP A 665 13.42 27.98 4.82
CA TRP A 665 12.32 27.33 4.10
C TRP A 665 11.64 26.20 4.88
N PHE A 666 12.40 25.43 5.65
CA PHE A 666 11.97 24.18 6.28
C PHE A 666 11.95 24.32 7.81
N GLY A 667 10.81 24.71 8.37
CA GLY A 667 10.71 25.02 9.80
C GLY A 667 10.77 23.82 10.76
N GLN A 668 10.58 22.60 10.26
CA GLN A 668 10.33 21.40 11.09
C GLN A 668 11.37 20.28 10.92
N LEU A 669 12.59 20.62 10.50
CA LEU A 669 13.69 19.65 10.41
C LEU A 669 14.17 19.18 11.79
N LYS A 670 14.65 17.94 11.87
CA LYS A 670 15.31 17.36 13.05
C LYS A 670 16.75 17.90 13.18
N GLY A 671 17.29 17.89 14.41
CA GLY A 671 18.71 18.18 14.65
C GLY A 671 19.10 19.65 14.50
N GLY A 672 18.34 20.55 15.14
CA GLY A 672 18.62 22.00 15.14
C GLY A 672 17.94 22.79 14.03
N GLY A 673 17.16 22.13 13.15
CA GLY A 673 16.53 22.80 12.03
C GLY A 673 17.45 22.94 10.81
N HIS A 674 18.55 22.20 10.73
CA HIS A 674 19.53 22.35 9.65
C HIS A 674 19.35 21.30 8.54
N LEU A 675 19.70 21.68 7.31
CA LEU A 675 19.68 20.81 6.13
C LEU A 675 20.90 19.87 6.05
N THR A 676 21.98 20.16 6.79
CA THR A 676 23.28 19.49 6.68
C THR A 676 23.20 17.97 6.61
N LYS A 677 22.55 17.33 7.60
CA LYS A 677 22.47 15.86 7.66
C LYS A 677 21.59 15.25 6.56
N SER A 678 20.58 15.98 6.11
CA SER A 678 19.73 15.56 4.99
C SER A 678 20.51 15.64 3.68
N LEU A 679 21.26 16.71 3.46
CA LEU A 679 22.11 16.87 2.27
C LEU A 679 23.25 15.85 2.24
N GLU A 680 23.91 15.58 3.38
CA GLU A 680 24.92 14.51 3.48
C GLU A 680 24.34 13.14 3.06
N GLN A 681 23.11 12.83 3.48
CA GLN A 681 22.42 11.62 3.05
C GLN A 681 22.18 11.61 1.53
N ALA A 682 21.75 12.74 0.96
CA ALA A 682 21.53 12.86 -0.48
C ALA A 682 22.82 12.69 -1.29
N TRP A 683 23.95 13.24 -0.82
CA TRP A 683 25.24 13.08 -1.48
C TRP A 683 25.73 11.64 -1.44
N LYS A 684 25.56 10.93 -0.32
CA LYS A 684 25.87 9.49 -0.27
C LYS A 684 25.04 8.66 -1.25
N LEU A 685 23.76 8.98 -1.39
CA LEU A 685 22.88 8.33 -2.37
C LEU A 685 23.33 8.62 -3.81
N TRP A 686 23.71 9.87 -4.08
CA TRP A 686 24.25 10.28 -5.38
C TRP A 686 25.53 9.53 -5.72
N ASP A 687 26.50 9.51 -4.80
CA ASP A 687 27.79 8.84 -4.98
C ASP A 687 27.62 7.34 -5.23
N ALA A 688 26.71 6.68 -4.50
CA ALA A 688 26.40 5.27 -4.71
C ALA A 688 25.81 5.00 -6.11
N VAL A 689 24.89 5.86 -6.57
CA VAL A 689 24.33 5.78 -7.94
C VAL A 689 25.41 6.00 -8.99
N CYS A 690 26.29 6.99 -8.81
CA CYS A 690 27.40 7.24 -9.72
C CYS A 690 28.37 6.06 -9.78
N GLN A 691 28.71 5.47 -8.63
CA GLN A 691 29.59 4.30 -8.55
C GLN A 691 29.03 3.11 -9.36
N ILE A 692 27.72 2.88 -9.30
CA ILE A 692 27.05 1.83 -10.08
C ILE A 692 27.21 2.08 -11.57
N VAL A 693 26.96 3.32 -12.01
CA VAL A 693 27.07 3.68 -13.43
C VAL A 693 28.50 3.45 -13.93
N THR A 694 29.52 3.91 -13.19
CA THR A 694 30.93 3.72 -13.55
C THR A 694 31.26 2.24 -13.75
N LEU A 695 30.90 1.38 -12.79
CA LEU A 695 31.21 -0.06 -12.81
C LEU A 695 30.48 -0.86 -13.91
N ILE A 696 29.45 -0.29 -14.53
CA ILE A 696 28.67 -0.95 -15.59
C ILE A 696 29.06 -0.43 -16.97
N THR A 697 29.60 0.78 -17.03
CA THR A 697 30.13 1.38 -18.27
C THR A 697 31.57 0.98 -18.57
N GLU A 698 32.33 0.58 -17.54
CA GLU A 698 33.63 -0.10 -17.65
C GLU A 698 33.46 -1.57 -18.02
#